data_AF-A0A9Q6SB54-F1
#
_entry.id   AF-A0A9Q6SB54-F1
#
_cell.length_a   1.000
_cell.length_b   1.000
_cell.length_c   1.000
_cell.angle_alpha   90.00
_cell.angle_beta   90.00
_cell.angle_gamma   90.00
#
_symmetry.space_group_name_H-M   'P 1'
#
loop_
_entity.id
_entity.type
_entity.pdbx_description
1 polymer ?
#
loop_
_entity_poly.entity_id
_entity_poly.type
_entity_poly.pdbx_seq_one_letter_code
_entity_poly.pdbx_strand_id
1 'polypeptide(L)'
;MNTSPLGLFRLSRYVLFVLCTCFVLVGTARASSADCSAGTLVTVVAHLDDDLLFVEPAISERLRAGWCVTTVHLIGGANGANFAYVQKREEASRLAYARLAGVANTWEESTVQIAGKPVFQLILKAQPRVRLLELRLPGGAVRGGRAPLALLWDQGATLTTFPMGHGELAATRYTRDSLSLVLKTILQDATRIATLNPDTVPFIEHPDHIYAARMTRHVAQTSGRAIPIAFYTTYPTGTWPATLFGEEAQRKRDIAASYFSIDGGDFAHVFGEYQWDGNWILRNYSRHDTTLRARPDFVAIPSVLFNTGSSQCLTSRGNTRSPELAPCDRSVSQQWKWEPRAAYAGNQHNAALVSVSTGQCVAEHDGTLAEEPCEEWNVSQRWTPWDFGLIFTPSRRCLGEENNRLRIRGCASMTTRYRWSTARPAWSTDLRLTGAMYGDVTGDGTTSAVYVQRRSDGPGFDIYVQTSILSKPDEPENWYANAVRFDSRATMPTCGADTLCFDSARFLVGDFDGDGRADLMVVTPRDGGSAFWLLRSNGNHFSAPVLWFQSDKSIPAARVQQYLAFSPRDTPREKILVAVQRSDQAVDLWTISSDQAGHIQQTKVPAPNNLNSNVQLLTVGSTRKDTATFVAVQSADDNRRVAVTTFSVDKEHWSFGAASVVPAQFERDFTRFTSDTSADAAIVMTVPHFQEPGGVDVWKWHVQHRDTAPVLLAYLRDLRWQDAAPALLRDKNRTALVFYSRADAILANTLFSAGNGELVRYAFNGNDLQSIPMEGFPLPAVYSETLWLDRLVQ
;
A
#
# COMPACT_ATOMS: atom_id res chain seq x y z
N MET A 1 16.36 -40.08 -67.00
CA MET A 1 17.33 -39.70 -68.04
C MET A 1 18.68 -39.54 -67.39
N ASN A 2 19.60 -40.42 -67.78
CA ASN A 2 21.00 -40.45 -67.37
C ASN A 2 21.71 -39.17 -67.82
N THR A 3 22.56 -38.61 -66.96
CA THR A 3 24.02 -38.53 -67.21
C THR A 3 24.74 -38.09 -65.93
N SER A 4 25.46 -39.02 -65.32
CA SER A 4 26.73 -38.76 -64.59
C SER A 4 27.91 -38.93 -65.60
N PRO A 5 29.21 -38.95 -65.24
CA PRO A 5 29.90 -38.65 -63.96
C PRO A 5 31.26 -37.89 -64.13
N LEU A 6 32.04 -37.85 -63.03
CA LEU A 6 33.50 -37.58 -62.83
C LEU A 6 33.79 -36.23 -62.15
N GLY A 7 34.49 -36.13 -61.01
CA GLY A 7 35.09 -37.14 -60.14
C GLY A 7 36.09 -36.52 -59.14
N LEU A 8 35.95 -36.93 -57.87
CA LEU A 8 36.98 -37.25 -56.85
C LEU A 8 37.92 -36.18 -56.26
N PHE A 9 38.04 -36.13 -54.92
CA PHE A 9 39.18 -36.68 -54.16
C PHE A 9 39.00 -36.69 -52.60
N ARG A 10 39.04 -37.92 -52.02
CA ARG A 10 39.63 -38.39 -50.71
C ARG A 10 39.10 -37.80 -49.36
N LEU A 11 39.08 -38.47 -48.19
CA LEU A 11 39.75 -39.63 -47.55
C LEU A 11 38.75 -40.26 -46.53
N SER A 12 38.50 -41.58 -46.48
CA SER A 12 39.25 -42.70 -45.82
C SER A 12 39.10 -42.88 -44.29
N ARG A 13 38.30 -43.89 -43.92
CA ARG A 13 38.53 -45.00 -42.94
C ARG A 13 38.78 -44.68 -41.45
N TYR A 14 37.93 -45.17 -40.55
CA TYR A 14 38.01 -46.51 -39.93
C TYR A 14 36.80 -46.74 -39.00
N VAL A 15 36.21 -47.94 -39.10
CA VAL A 15 35.09 -48.44 -38.30
C VAL A 15 35.58 -49.67 -37.51
N LEU A 16 35.02 -49.83 -36.31
CA LEU A 16 34.96 -51.04 -35.48
C LEU A 16 36.18 -51.40 -34.62
N PHE A 17 36.12 -50.99 -33.35
CA PHE A 17 36.51 -51.85 -32.23
C PHE A 17 35.63 -51.51 -31.00
N VAL A 18 35.16 -52.55 -30.31
CA VAL A 18 34.58 -52.58 -28.95
C VAL A 18 33.08 -52.26 -28.79
N LEU A 19 32.27 -53.30 -28.96
CA LEU A 19 31.10 -53.57 -28.11
C LEU A 19 31.63 -54.09 -26.75
N CYS A 20 31.64 -53.27 -25.71
CA CYS A 20 31.57 -53.72 -24.30
C CYS A 20 31.39 -52.51 -23.37
N THR A 21 30.44 -52.62 -22.44
CA THR A 21 30.25 -51.77 -21.24
C THR A 21 29.88 -50.28 -21.46
N CYS A 22 28.64 -50.02 -21.88
CA CYS A 22 27.90 -48.86 -21.36
C CYS A 22 27.08 -49.32 -20.16
N PHE A 23 27.73 -49.41 -18.99
CA PHE A 23 27.01 -49.29 -17.73
C PHE A 23 26.35 -47.91 -17.76
N VAL A 24 25.04 -47.86 -17.94
CA VAL A 24 24.26 -46.69 -17.60
C VAL A 24 24.41 -46.53 -16.09
N LEU A 25 25.37 -45.70 -15.68
CA LEU A 25 25.29 -45.03 -14.40
C LEU A 25 24.03 -44.17 -14.47
N VAL A 26 22.90 -44.75 -14.08
CA VAL A 26 21.82 -43.99 -13.48
C VAL A 26 22.43 -43.45 -12.19
N GLY A 27 23.18 -42.36 -12.32
CA GLY A 27 23.50 -41.54 -11.18
C GLY A 27 22.15 -41.14 -10.62
N THR A 28 21.76 -41.74 -9.51
CA THR A 28 20.76 -41.15 -8.62
C THR A 28 21.25 -39.72 -8.42
N ALA A 29 20.60 -38.75 -9.05
CA ALA A 29 20.81 -37.36 -8.73
C ALA A 29 20.42 -37.25 -7.26
N ARG A 30 21.40 -37.38 -6.36
CA ARG A 30 21.25 -37.00 -4.97
C ARG A 30 20.77 -35.57 -5.04
N ALA A 31 19.60 -35.30 -4.46
CA ALA A 31 19.16 -33.94 -4.23
C ALA A 31 20.35 -33.20 -3.62
N SER A 32 20.89 -32.22 -4.36
CA SER A 32 21.95 -31.37 -3.82
C SER A 32 21.40 -30.75 -2.56
N SER A 33 22.08 -30.93 -1.43
CA SER A 33 21.75 -30.20 -0.21
C SER A 33 21.69 -28.71 -0.54
N ALA A 34 20.65 -28.03 -0.06
CA ALA A 34 20.49 -26.60 -0.29
C ALA A 34 21.74 -25.84 0.23
N ASP A 35 22.31 -24.99 -0.62
CA ASP A 35 23.39 -24.09 -0.20
C ASP A 35 22.78 -22.91 0.58
N CYS A 36 23.07 -22.84 1.87
CA CYS A 36 22.64 -21.79 2.78
C CYS A 36 23.78 -20.84 3.17
N SER A 37 24.92 -20.86 2.46
CA SER A 37 26.10 -20.07 2.79
C SER A 37 25.86 -18.55 2.83
N ALA A 38 24.89 -18.04 2.05
CA ALA A 38 24.48 -16.64 2.07
C ALA A 38 23.70 -16.24 3.35
N GLY A 39 23.12 -17.22 4.06
CA GLY A 39 22.32 -17.03 5.26
C GLY A 39 21.01 -17.84 5.25
N THR A 40 20.36 -17.86 6.41
CA THR A 40 19.07 -18.53 6.63
C THR A 40 18.09 -17.55 7.27
N LEU A 41 17.02 -17.22 6.54
CA LEU A 41 15.85 -16.55 7.09
C LEU A 41 14.92 -17.61 7.69
N VAL A 42 14.61 -17.47 8.98
CA VAL A 42 13.54 -18.24 9.63
C VAL A 42 12.37 -17.32 9.94
N THR A 43 11.22 -17.58 9.31
CA THR A 43 9.97 -16.85 9.53
C THR A 43 9.05 -17.71 10.40
N VAL A 44 8.63 -17.22 11.56
CA VAL A 44 7.68 -17.92 12.43
C VAL A 44 6.41 -17.09 12.58
N VAL A 45 5.29 -17.61 12.12
CA VAL A 45 3.99 -16.94 12.14
C VAL A 45 2.92 -17.89 12.67
N ALA A 46 1.72 -17.37 12.93
CA ALA A 46 0.64 -18.19 13.47
C ALA A 46 0.02 -19.04 12.36
N HIS A 47 -0.50 -18.38 11.31
CA HIS A 47 -1.31 -18.96 10.25
C HIS A 47 -0.59 -18.97 8.90
N LEU A 48 -1.14 -19.74 7.95
CA LEU A 48 -0.52 -20.09 6.66
C LEU A 48 -0.53 -18.97 5.59
N ASP A 49 -1.20 -17.87 5.89
CA ASP A 49 -1.33 -16.65 5.09
C ASP A 49 -0.55 -15.46 5.67
N ASP A 50 -0.22 -15.49 6.96
CA ASP A 50 0.39 -14.38 7.70
C ASP A 50 1.71 -13.90 7.07
N ASP A 51 2.55 -14.83 6.64
CA ASP A 51 3.84 -14.54 6.01
C ASP A 51 3.67 -13.93 4.61
N LEU A 52 2.68 -14.40 3.86
CA LEU A 52 2.34 -13.88 2.53
C LEU A 52 1.73 -12.46 2.61
N LEU A 53 0.87 -12.22 3.61
CA LEU A 53 0.21 -10.94 3.82
C LEU A 53 1.14 -9.89 4.43
N PHE A 54 1.94 -10.26 5.44
CA PHE A 54 2.64 -9.27 6.28
C PHE A 54 4.16 -9.30 6.16
N VAL A 55 4.79 -10.42 5.81
CA VAL A 55 6.26 -10.56 5.80
C VAL A 55 6.85 -10.36 4.39
N GLU A 56 6.22 -10.92 3.35
CA GLU A 56 6.56 -10.67 1.94
C GLU A 56 6.52 -9.15 1.64
N PRO A 57 7.50 -8.55 0.92
CA PRO A 57 8.52 -9.13 0.01
C PRO A 57 9.82 -9.66 0.66
N ALA A 58 9.98 -9.56 1.97
CA ALA A 58 11.25 -9.89 2.63
C ALA A 58 11.68 -11.35 2.41
N ILE A 59 10.72 -12.26 2.17
CA ILE A 59 10.98 -13.66 1.86
C ILE A 59 11.57 -13.78 0.44
N SER A 60 10.88 -13.24 -0.56
CA SER A 60 11.37 -13.22 -1.96
C SER A 60 12.72 -12.54 -2.11
N GLU A 61 12.97 -11.45 -1.39
CA GLU A 61 14.26 -10.76 -1.39
C GLU A 61 15.41 -11.66 -0.93
N ARG A 62 15.24 -12.38 0.18
CA ARG A 62 16.27 -13.26 0.73
C ARG A 62 16.51 -14.47 -0.18
N LEU A 63 15.44 -15.05 -0.71
CA LEU A 63 15.55 -16.17 -1.63
C LEU A 63 16.35 -15.79 -2.89
N ARG A 64 16.07 -14.61 -3.48
CA ARG A 64 16.84 -14.06 -4.60
C ARG A 64 18.28 -13.74 -4.23
N ALA A 65 18.54 -13.31 -3.00
CA ALA A 65 19.86 -13.00 -2.49
C ALA A 65 20.72 -14.24 -2.15
N GLY A 66 20.28 -15.45 -2.48
CA GLY A 66 21.05 -16.67 -2.21
C GLY A 66 20.66 -17.41 -0.92
N TRP A 67 19.79 -16.86 -0.09
CA TRP A 67 19.53 -17.40 1.25
C TRP A 67 18.63 -18.63 1.22
N CYS A 68 18.75 -19.45 2.27
CA CYS A 68 17.73 -20.42 2.64
C CYS A 68 16.58 -19.71 3.36
N VAL A 69 15.35 -20.10 3.04
CA VAL A 69 14.12 -19.60 3.65
C VAL A 69 13.42 -20.77 4.30
N THR A 70 13.24 -20.70 5.62
CA THR A 70 12.41 -21.63 6.38
C THR A 70 11.23 -20.88 6.97
N THR A 71 10.01 -21.23 6.58
CA THR A 71 8.78 -20.66 7.15
C THR A 71 8.10 -21.68 8.04
N VAL A 72 7.68 -21.25 9.22
CA VAL A 72 7.08 -22.07 10.27
C VAL A 72 5.68 -21.54 10.54
N HIS A 73 4.66 -22.37 10.30
CA HIS A 73 3.30 -22.08 10.73
C HIS A 73 3.00 -22.89 11.99
N LEU A 74 2.68 -22.19 13.07
CA LEU A 74 2.36 -22.85 14.34
C LEU A 74 1.00 -23.55 14.24
N ILE A 75 0.03 -22.90 13.59
CA ILE A 75 -1.37 -23.31 13.52
C ILE A 75 -1.67 -23.85 12.13
N GLY A 76 -2.33 -25.01 12.04
CA GLY A 76 -2.68 -25.62 10.75
C GLY A 76 -3.98 -25.11 10.14
N GLY A 77 -4.89 -24.55 10.94
CA GLY A 77 -6.26 -24.22 10.52
C GLY A 77 -6.77 -22.90 11.09
N ALA A 78 -8.02 -22.90 11.52
CA ALA A 78 -8.69 -21.81 12.21
C ALA A 78 -9.47 -22.36 13.42
N ASN A 79 -10.13 -21.49 14.19
CA ASN A 79 -11.00 -21.94 15.27
C ASN A 79 -12.05 -22.94 14.79
N GLY A 80 -12.10 -24.13 15.40
CA GLY A 80 -13.07 -25.18 15.06
C GLY A 80 -12.84 -25.86 13.70
N ALA A 81 -11.70 -25.62 13.04
CA ALA A 81 -11.37 -26.25 11.77
C ALA A 81 -11.26 -27.78 11.89
N ASN A 82 -11.55 -28.47 10.78
CA ASN A 82 -11.28 -29.89 10.62
C ASN A 82 -9.94 -30.11 9.87
N PHE A 83 -9.47 -31.36 9.83
CA PHE A 83 -8.18 -31.67 9.20
C PHE A 83 -8.17 -31.46 7.68
N ALA A 84 -9.30 -31.66 6.99
CA ALA A 84 -9.40 -31.38 5.56
C ALA A 84 -9.14 -29.90 5.25
N TYR A 85 -9.61 -28.99 6.10
CA TYR A 85 -9.32 -27.56 5.98
C TYR A 85 -7.82 -27.26 6.19
N VAL A 86 -7.16 -27.93 7.13
CA VAL A 86 -5.70 -27.82 7.33
C VAL A 86 -4.95 -28.20 6.06
N GLN A 87 -5.26 -29.37 5.49
CA GLN A 87 -4.63 -29.84 4.26
C GLN A 87 -4.88 -28.89 3.07
N LYS A 88 -6.08 -28.29 3.01
CA LYS A 88 -6.43 -27.28 2.01
C LYS A 88 -5.58 -26.02 2.12
N ARG A 89 -5.36 -25.50 3.33
CA ARG A 89 -4.49 -24.33 3.55
C ARG A 89 -3.02 -24.64 3.23
N GLU A 90 -2.55 -25.84 3.53
CA GLU A 90 -1.20 -26.27 3.15
C GLU A 90 -1.03 -26.39 1.63
N GLU A 91 -2.08 -26.84 0.91
CA GLU A 91 -2.10 -26.82 -0.55
C GLU A 91 -2.00 -25.38 -1.09
N ALA A 92 -2.73 -24.45 -0.47
CA ALA A 92 -2.66 -23.02 -0.78
C ALA A 92 -1.24 -22.45 -0.57
N SER A 93 -0.59 -22.76 0.55
CA SER A 93 0.79 -22.33 0.82
C SER A 93 1.77 -22.92 -0.20
N ARG A 94 1.66 -24.22 -0.54
CA ARG A 94 2.51 -24.86 -1.55
C ARG A 94 2.39 -24.15 -2.90
N LEU A 95 1.17 -23.81 -3.33
CA LEU A 95 0.92 -23.08 -4.57
C LEU A 95 1.55 -21.68 -4.55
N ALA A 96 1.32 -20.92 -3.49
CA ALA A 96 1.86 -19.57 -3.33
C ALA A 96 3.40 -19.55 -3.30
N TYR A 97 4.03 -20.47 -2.57
CA TYR A 97 5.49 -20.56 -2.50
C TYR A 97 6.15 -21.03 -3.79
N ALA A 98 5.51 -21.93 -4.56
CA ALA A 98 5.99 -22.32 -5.87
C ALA A 98 6.01 -21.13 -6.84
N ARG A 99 4.94 -20.32 -6.81
CA ARG A 99 4.87 -19.06 -7.56
C ARG A 99 5.91 -18.04 -7.08
N LEU A 100 6.03 -17.84 -5.78
CA LEU A 100 7.03 -16.96 -5.16
C LEU A 100 8.44 -17.29 -5.64
N ALA A 101 8.78 -18.58 -5.69
CA ALA A 101 10.08 -19.07 -6.13
C ALA A 101 10.23 -19.13 -7.66
N GLY A 102 9.16 -18.92 -8.43
CA GLY A 102 9.17 -18.98 -9.89
C GLY A 102 9.39 -20.37 -10.48
N VAL A 103 9.03 -21.43 -9.75
CA VAL A 103 9.30 -22.83 -10.13
C VAL A 103 8.06 -23.72 -10.01
N ALA A 104 8.12 -24.94 -10.56
CA ALA A 104 7.03 -25.88 -10.52
C ALA A 104 6.56 -26.21 -9.09
N ASN A 105 5.24 -26.32 -8.89
CA ASN A 105 4.61 -26.68 -7.63
C ASN A 105 4.76 -28.18 -7.32
N THR A 106 5.99 -28.61 -7.06
CA THR A 106 6.33 -30.00 -6.73
C THR A 106 7.18 -30.04 -5.48
N TRP A 107 6.71 -30.76 -4.47
CA TRP A 107 7.31 -30.76 -3.14
C TRP A 107 7.81 -32.15 -2.73
N GLU A 108 8.82 -32.17 -1.89
CA GLU A 108 9.18 -33.32 -1.05
C GLU A 108 8.50 -33.14 0.29
N GLU A 109 7.59 -34.06 0.58
CA GLU A 109 6.78 -34.03 1.80
C GLU A 109 7.26 -35.14 2.74
N SER A 110 7.45 -34.81 4.01
CA SER A 110 7.92 -35.75 5.02
C SER A 110 7.47 -35.31 6.41
N THR A 111 7.39 -36.24 7.36
CA THR A 111 7.26 -35.87 8.78
C THR A 111 8.61 -36.07 9.45
N VAL A 112 9.20 -34.98 9.96
CA VAL A 112 10.50 -34.98 10.62
C VAL A 112 10.34 -34.90 12.14
N GLN A 113 11.29 -35.45 12.88
CA GLN A 113 11.33 -35.32 14.33
C GLN A 113 12.21 -34.13 14.72
N ILE A 114 11.61 -33.10 15.29
CA ILE A 114 12.34 -31.93 15.82
C ILE A 114 12.14 -31.94 17.33
N ALA A 115 13.23 -32.00 18.10
CA ALA A 115 13.18 -32.10 19.55
C ALA A 115 12.21 -33.20 20.07
N GLY A 116 12.15 -34.34 19.37
CA GLY A 116 11.27 -35.47 19.73
C GLY A 116 9.77 -35.23 19.45
N LYS A 117 9.42 -34.21 18.67
CA LYS A 117 8.06 -33.96 18.19
C LYS A 117 7.98 -34.08 16.67
N PRO A 118 6.93 -34.72 16.13
CA PRO A 118 6.69 -34.72 14.69
C PRO A 118 6.31 -33.33 14.20
N VAL A 119 6.93 -32.90 13.11
CA VAL A 119 6.62 -31.67 12.36
C VAL A 119 6.51 -32.05 10.89
N PHE A 120 5.45 -31.61 10.23
CA PHE A 120 5.28 -31.87 8.80
C PHE A 120 6.13 -30.89 7.99
N GLN A 121 6.97 -31.41 7.11
CA GLN A 121 7.98 -30.66 6.37
C GLN A 121 7.70 -30.75 4.87
N LEU A 122 7.77 -29.60 4.22
CA LEU A 122 7.64 -29.42 2.78
C LEU A 122 8.93 -28.77 2.26
N ILE A 123 9.64 -29.42 1.33
CA ILE A 123 10.80 -28.84 0.63
C ILE A 123 10.47 -28.71 -0.86
N LEU A 124 10.67 -27.54 -1.43
CA LEU A 124 10.36 -27.29 -2.84
C LEU A 124 11.44 -27.90 -3.74
N LYS A 125 11.09 -28.91 -4.55
CA LYS A 125 12.06 -29.74 -5.30
C LYS A 125 12.97 -28.92 -6.21
N ALA A 126 12.39 -28.01 -6.98
CA ALA A 126 13.12 -27.18 -7.93
C ALA A 126 13.83 -25.97 -7.29
N GLN A 127 13.60 -25.72 -5.99
CA GLN A 127 14.26 -24.68 -5.22
C GLN A 127 14.41 -25.16 -3.75
N PRO A 128 15.34 -26.08 -3.46
CA PRO A 128 15.42 -26.77 -2.16
C PRO A 128 15.82 -25.84 -1.00
N ARG A 129 16.16 -24.58 -1.29
CA ARG A 129 16.34 -23.50 -0.30
C ARG A 129 15.02 -23.04 0.34
N VAL A 130 13.87 -23.40 -0.22
CA VAL A 130 12.54 -23.10 0.34
C VAL A 130 12.04 -24.32 1.12
N ARG A 131 11.79 -24.11 2.42
CA ARG A 131 11.31 -25.12 3.35
C ARG A 131 10.14 -24.57 4.17
N LEU A 132 9.03 -25.30 4.24
CA LEU A 132 7.90 -25.01 5.12
C LEU A 132 7.81 -26.06 6.23
N LEU A 133 7.47 -25.62 7.44
CA LEU A 133 7.32 -26.46 8.62
C LEU A 133 5.94 -26.21 9.25
N GLU A 134 5.09 -27.23 9.19
CA GLU A 134 3.72 -27.18 9.68
C GLU A 134 3.63 -27.92 11.03
N LEU A 135 3.40 -27.17 12.12
CA LEU A 135 3.20 -27.77 13.46
C LEU A 135 1.76 -28.23 13.67
N ARG A 136 0.81 -27.70 12.88
CA ARG A 136 -0.62 -28.07 12.91
C ARG A 136 -1.26 -27.96 14.30
N LEU A 137 -0.90 -26.95 15.11
CA LEU A 137 -1.62 -26.64 16.36
C LEU A 137 -3.04 -26.11 16.04
N PRO A 138 -3.99 -26.22 16.99
CA PRO A 138 -5.35 -25.71 16.79
C PRO A 138 -5.36 -24.17 16.83
N GLY A 139 -6.15 -23.57 15.95
CA GLY A 139 -6.31 -22.12 15.87
C GLY A 139 -7.32 -21.57 16.87
N GLY A 140 -7.13 -20.30 17.22
CA GLY A 140 -7.97 -19.54 18.13
C GLY A 140 -9.03 -18.71 17.44
N ALA A 141 -10.00 -18.25 18.23
CA ALA A 141 -11.03 -17.33 17.78
C ALA A 141 -10.47 -15.92 17.60
N VAL A 142 -10.90 -15.25 16.53
CA VAL A 142 -10.52 -13.85 16.25
C VAL A 142 -11.13 -12.89 17.29
N ARG A 143 -12.40 -13.08 17.65
CA ARG A 143 -13.19 -12.18 18.51
C ARG A 143 -13.99 -13.00 19.52
N GLY A 144 -13.69 -12.90 20.81
CA GLY A 144 -14.51 -13.55 21.84
C GLY A 144 -14.46 -15.07 21.76
N GLY A 145 -13.50 -15.70 22.41
CA GLY A 145 -13.44 -17.16 22.42
C GLY A 145 -12.07 -17.73 22.75
N ARG A 146 -11.91 -19.03 22.50
CA ARG A 146 -10.69 -19.75 22.88
C ARG A 146 -9.49 -19.31 22.04
N ALA A 147 -8.37 -18.97 22.68
CA ALA A 147 -7.06 -18.68 22.09
C ALA A 147 -6.04 -19.76 22.57
N PRO A 148 -5.86 -20.87 21.81
CA PRO A 148 -5.04 -22.00 22.24
C PRO A 148 -3.58 -21.66 22.54
N LEU A 149 -2.92 -20.82 21.72
CA LEU A 149 -1.54 -20.43 21.98
C LEU A 149 -1.40 -19.65 23.29
N ALA A 150 -2.38 -18.79 23.60
CA ALA A 150 -2.43 -18.08 24.89
C ALA A 150 -2.58 -19.04 26.07
N LEU A 151 -3.48 -20.04 25.96
CA LEU A 151 -3.66 -21.06 27.00
C LEU A 151 -2.38 -21.87 27.25
N LEU A 152 -1.68 -22.24 26.18
CA LEU A 152 -0.42 -22.97 26.30
C LEU A 152 0.67 -22.13 26.96
N TRP A 153 0.79 -20.86 26.56
CA TRP A 153 1.86 -19.98 27.06
C TRP A 153 1.62 -19.51 28.49
N ASP A 154 0.45 -18.95 28.76
CA ASP A 154 0.18 -18.25 30.03
C ASP A 154 -0.42 -19.18 31.09
N GLN A 155 -1.18 -20.19 30.69
CA GLN A 155 -1.89 -21.10 31.60
C GLN A 155 -1.29 -22.52 31.65
N GLY A 156 -0.20 -22.78 30.91
CA GLY A 156 0.46 -24.09 30.88
C GLY A 156 -0.39 -25.20 30.27
N ALA A 157 -1.40 -24.85 29.45
CA ALA A 157 -2.24 -25.85 28.81
C ALA A 157 -1.45 -26.73 27.85
N THR A 158 -1.89 -27.98 27.69
CA THR A 158 -1.39 -28.87 26.65
C THR A 158 -2.29 -28.80 25.42
N LEU A 159 -1.71 -28.50 24.26
CA LEU A 159 -2.42 -28.51 22.98
C LEU A 159 -2.20 -29.84 22.28
N THR A 160 -3.18 -30.25 21.47
CA THR A 160 -3.09 -31.44 20.62
C THR A 160 -3.16 -30.98 19.18
N THR A 161 -2.18 -31.37 18.35
CA THR A 161 -2.13 -31.01 16.93
C THR A 161 -3.26 -31.69 16.16
N PHE A 162 -3.46 -31.29 14.91
CA PHE A 162 -4.08 -32.19 13.93
C PHE A 162 -3.15 -33.38 13.62
N PRO A 163 -3.65 -34.44 12.94
CA PRO A 163 -2.82 -35.54 12.46
C PRO A 163 -1.62 -35.05 11.63
N MET A 164 -0.54 -35.82 11.58
CA MET A 164 0.68 -35.54 10.82
C MET A 164 0.73 -36.34 9.51
N GLY A 165 1.65 -35.98 8.61
CA GLY A 165 1.71 -36.56 7.27
C GLY A 165 0.44 -36.25 6.46
N HIS A 166 -0.10 -37.24 5.75
CA HIS A 166 -1.42 -37.16 5.10
C HIS A 166 -2.57 -37.63 5.99
N GLY A 167 -2.32 -37.82 7.30
CA GLY A 167 -3.28 -38.28 8.29
C GLY A 167 -2.95 -39.65 8.90
N GLU A 168 -1.92 -40.32 8.40
CA GLU A 168 -1.46 -41.63 8.86
C GLU A 168 -0.79 -41.60 10.24
N LEU A 169 -0.27 -40.44 10.66
CA LEU A 169 0.34 -40.24 11.96
C LEU A 169 -0.63 -39.55 12.92
N ALA A 170 -0.84 -40.17 14.08
CA ALA A 170 -1.73 -39.63 15.10
C ALA A 170 -1.30 -38.26 15.60
N ALA A 171 -2.30 -37.48 16.04
CA ALA A 171 -2.09 -36.18 16.67
C ALA A 171 -1.11 -36.26 17.85
N THR A 172 -0.27 -35.23 18.00
CA THR A 172 0.73 -35.12 19.05
C THR A 172 0.36 -34.02 20.04
N ARG A 173 0.79 -34.19 21.30
CA ARG A 173 0.62 -33.19 22.36
C ARG A 173 1.83 -32.27 22.47
N TYR A 174 1.57 -30.97 22.61
CA TYR A 174 2.57 -29.93 22.88
C TYR A 174 2.26 -29.23 24.21
N THR A 175 3.27 -29.16 25.07
CA THR A 175 3.36 -28.26 26.22
C THR A 175 4.20 -27.03 25.86
N ARG A 176 4.17 -26.00 26.71
CA ARG A 176 5.05 -24.83 26.62
C ARG A 176 6.52 -25.20 26.42
N ASP A 177 7.04 -26.12 27.22
CA ASP A 177 8.44 -26.53 27.17
C ASP A 177 8.77 -27.26 25.87
N SER A 178 7.92 -28.20 25.45
CA SER A 178 8.16 -28.95 24.22
C SER A 178 8.07 -28.07 22.97
N LEU A 179 7.15 -27.11 22.93
CA LEU A 179 7.07 -26.13 21.83
C LEU A 179 8.30 -25.23 21.82
N SER A 180 8.72 -24.75 22.99
CA SER A 180 9.92 -23.92 23.13
C SER A 180 11.17 -24.65 22.65
N LEU A 181 11.31 -25.95 22.94
CA LEU A 181 12.44 -26.76 22.49
C LEU A 181 12.42 -27.02 20.98
N VAL A 182 11.23 -27.25 20.40
CA VAL A 182 11.05 -27.35 18.94
C VAL A 182 11.46 -26.05 18.27
N LEU A 183 10.91 -24.91 18.70
CA LEU A 183 11.26 -23.59 18.16
C LEU A 183 12.75 -23.29 18.34
N LYS A 184 13.33 -23.61 19.51
CA LYS A 184 14.76 -23.43 19.76
C LYS A 184 15.59 -24.20 18.74
N THR A 185 15.19 -25.43 18.43
CA THR A 185 15.87 -26.29 17.44
C THR A 185 15.74 -25.73 16.03
N ILE A 186 14.56 -25.26 15.64
CA ILE A 186 14.34 -24.65 14.31
C ILE A 186 15.17 -23.36 14.15
N LEU A 187 15.28 -22.56 15.20
CA LEU A 187 16.00 -21.29 15.20
C LEU A 187 17.53 -21.44 15.30
N GLN A 188 18.06 -22.66 15.47
CA GLN A 188 19.51 -22.90 15.64
C GLN A 188 20.34 -22.39 14.47
N ASP A 189 19.85 -22.51 13.23
CA ASP A 189 20.63 -22.09 12.05
C ASP A 189 20.22 -20.71 11.51
N ALA A 190 19.33 -20.01 12.21
CA ALA A 190 18.87 -18.70 11.78
C ALA A 190 20.02 -17.69 11.78
N THR A 191 20.19 -17.00 10.65
CA THR A 191 21.01 -15.77 10.57
C THR A 191 20.13 -14.53 10.62
N ARG A 192 18.83 -14.67 10.31
CA ARG A 192 17.81 -13.64 10.51
C ARG A 192 16.48 -14.28 10.88
N ILE A 193 15.72 -13.63 11.74
CA ILE A 193 14.39 -14.09 12.17
C ILE A 193 13.34 -13.06 11.74
N ALA A 194 12.21 -13.53 11.26
CA ALA A 194 11.00 -12.73 11.03
C ALA A 194 9.83 -13.33 11.81
N THR A 195 9.01 -12.49 12.43
CA THR A 195 7.76 -12.88 13.08
C THR A 195 6.81 -11.68 13.13
N LEU A 196 5.60 -11.85 13.64
CA LEU A 196 4.57 -10.79 13.70
C LEU A 196 4.81 -9.86 14.91
N ASN A 197 3.82 -9.04 15.28
CA ASN A 197 3.97 -8.06 16.35
C ASN A 197 3.65 -8.65 17.74
N PRO A 198 4.63 -8.85 18.65
CA PRO A 198 4.38 -9.33 20.01
C PRO A 198 3.87 -8.23 20.96
N ASP A 199 4.08 -6.97 20.58
CA ASP A 199 3.89 -5.78 21.40
C ASP A 199 2.59 -5.07 21.01
N THR A 200 1.51 -5.82 21.18
CA THR A 200 0.13 -5.35 20.99
C THR A 200 -0.80 -6.15 21.91
N VAL A 201 -2.08 -5.79 21.92
CA VAL A 201 -3.13 -6.44 22.71
C VAL A 201 -4.16 -7.10 21.78
N PRO A 202 -4.86 -8.15 22.25
CA PRO A 202 -5.89 -8.80 21.44
C PRO A 202 -6.98 -7.81 21.02
N PHE A 203 -7.68 -8.15 19.93
CA PHE A 203 -8.62 -7.30 19.19
C PHE A 203 -7.94 -6.27 18.27
N ILE A 204 -6.88 -5.56 18.70
CA ILE A 204 -5.98 -4.86 17.75
C ILE A 204 -5.37 -5.86 16.77
N GLU A 205 -5.11 -7.05 17.27
CA GLU A 205 -4.52 -8.17 16.55
C GLU A 205 -5.18 -9.49 16.95
N HIS A 206 -5.02 -10.48 16.08
CA HIS A 206 -5.36 -11.85 16.40
C HIS A 206 -4.51 -12.35 17.58
N PRO A 207 -5.10 -12.95 18.64
CA PRO A 207 -4.34 -13.47 19.76
C PRO A 207 -3.20 -14.40 19.32
N ASP A 208 -3.46 -15.31 18.39
CA ASP A 208 -2.43 -16.25 17.94
C ASP A 208 -1.23 -15.56 17.27
N HIS A 209 -1.41 -14.43 16.58
CA HIS A 209 -0.29 -13.65 16.01
C HIS A 209 0.63 -13.13 17.12
N ILE A 210 0.00 -12.57 18.15
CA ILE A 210 0.68 -12.02 19.33
C ILE A 210 1.48 -13.12 20.02
N TYR A 211 0.84 -14.27 20.31
CA TYR A 211 1.50 -15.36 21.04
C TYR A 211 2.56 -16.07 20.21
N ALA A 212 2.36 -16.26 18.90
CA ALA A 212 3.39 -16.79 18.00
C ALA A 212 4.65 -15.90 18.02
N ALA A 213 4.47 -14.57 17.92
CA ALA A 213 5.56 -13.61 17.97
C ALA A 213 6.25 -13.56 19.35
N ARG A 214 5.48 -13.60 20.45
CA ARG A 214 6.01 -13.63 21.82
C ARG A 214 6.84 -14.88 22.08
N MET A 215 6.31 -16.05 21.73
CA MET A 215 7.02 -17.33 21.84
C MET A 215 8.33 -17.31 21.06
N THR A 216 8.28 -16.83 19.81
CA THR A 216 9.46 -16.73 18.94
C THR A 216 10.51 -15.80 19.54
N ARG A 217 10.12 -14.59 19.95
CA ARG A 217 11.02 -13.63 20.62
C ARG A 217 11.67 -14.24 21.86
N HIS A 218 10.85 -14.81 22.75
CA HIS A 218 11.29 -15.39 24.01
C HIS A 218 12.30 -16.51 23.78
N VAL A 219 11.97 -17.47 22.92
CA VAL A 219 12.85 -18.61 22.61
C VAL A 219 14.14 -18.15 21.94
N ALA A 220 14.06 -17.23 20.98
CA ALA A 220 15.23 -16.73 20.26
C ALA A 220 16.22 -16.00 21.20
N GLN A 221 15.71 -15.27 22.21
CA GLN A 221 16.53 -14.62 23.23
C GLN A 221 17.33 -15.63 24.10
N THR A 222 16.83 -16.87 24.25
CA THR A 222 17.56 -17.92 24.98
C THR A 222 18.76 -18.51 24.21
N SER A 223 18.95 -18.12 22.94
CA SER A 223 20.08 -18.60 22.13
C SER A 223 21.43 -18.02 22.56
N GLY A 224 21.43 -16.89 23.27
CA GLY A 224 22.66 -16.15 23.62
C GLY A 224 23.41 -15.58 22.42
N ARG A 225 22.80 -15.57 21.22
CA ARG A 225 23.39 -15.08 19.96
C ARG A 225 22.80 -13.74 19.56
N ALA A 226 23.57 -12.95 18.80
CA ALA A 226 23.13 -11.70 18.17
C ALA A 226 22.51 -11.96 16.80
N ILE A 227 21.24 -12.39 16.79
CA ILE A 227 20.49 -12.65 15.56
C ILE A 227 19.55 -11.46 15.33
N PRO A 228 19.61 -10.77 14.18
CA PRO A 228 18.61 -9.77 13.82
C PRO A 228 17.21 -10.39 13.76
N ILE A 229 16.24 -9.76 14.42
CA ILE A 229 14.83 -10.16 14.41
C ILE A 229 13.95 -9.00 13.93
N ALA A 230 13.01 -9.28 13.04
CA ALA A 230 12.03 -8.32 12.54
C ALA A 230 10.62 -8.69 13.01
N PHE A 231 9.90 -7.71 13.54
CA PHE A 231 8.51 -7.82 14.00
C PHE A 231 7.59 -7.06 13.04
N TYR A 232 6.76 -7.78 12.30
CA TYR A 232 5.87 -7.22 11.28
C TYR A 232 4.51 -6.83 11.88
N THR A 233 4.02 -5.65 11.54
CA THR A 233 2.69 -5.17 11.92
C THR A 233 1.64 -5.75 10.97
N THR A 234 0.48 -6.10 11.51
CA THR A 234 -0.54 -6.91 10.86
C THR A 234 -1.81 -6.10 10.61
N TYR A 235 -2.98 -6.47 11.16
CA TYR A 235 -4.30 -5.87 10.89
C TYR A 235 -4.34 -4.34 10.96
N PRO A 236 -3.66 -3.67 11.93
CA PRO A 236 -3.67 -2.21 11.98
C PRO A 236 -3.18 -1.56 10.70
N THR A 237 -2.30 -2.22 9.95
CA THR A 237 -1.76 -1.68 8.70
C THR A 237 -2.83 -1.46 7.64
N GLY A 238 -4.00 -2.10 7.71
CA GLY A 238 -5.07 -1.93 6.72
C GLY A 238 -5.56 -0.48 6.52
N THR A 239 -5.28 0.42 7.47
CA THR A 239 -5.56 1.87 7.40
C THR A 239 -4.32 2.75 7.57
N TRP A 240 -3.13 2.18 7.42
CA TRP A 240 -1.86 2.92 7.42
C TRP A 240 -1.51 3.33 5.99
N PRO A 241 -0.49 4.16 5.72
CA PRO A 241 -0.06 4.42 4.34
C PRO A 241 0.41 3.15 3.60
N ALA A 242 0.31 3.12 2.28
CA ALA A 242 0.94 2.07 1.48
C ALA A 242 2.47 2.22 1.50
N THR A 243 3.20 1.11 1.48
CA THR A 243 4.69 1.10 1.45
C THR A 243 5.25 0.29 0.28
N LEU A 244 4.42 -0.48 -0.41
CA LEU A 244 4.80 -1.29 -1.56
C LEU A 244 4.10 -0.81 -2.81
N PHE A 245 4.87 -0.72 -3.90
CA PHE A 245 4.47 -0.04 -5.12
C PHE A 245 4.97 -0.80 -6.36
N GLY A 246 4.43 -0.49 -7.53
CA GLY A 246 4.86 -1.00 -8.83
C GLY A 246 4.78 -2.51 -8.95
N GLU A 247 5.78 -3.07 -9.60
CA GLU A 247 5.90 -4.52 -9.81
C GLU A 247 6.02 -5.32 -8.50
N GLU A 248 6.57 -4.72 -7.44
CA GLU A 248 6.71 -5.41 -6.16
C GLU A 248 5.36 -5.63 -5.49
N ALA A 249 4.52 -4.58 -5.44
CA ALA A 249 3.12 -4.70 -5.02
C ALA A 249 2.37 -5.74 -5.85
N GLN A 250 2.54 -5.70 -7.19
CA GLN A 250 1.90 -6.65 -8.09
C GLN A 250 2.34 -8.10 -7.85
N ARG A 251 3.65 -8.34 -7.66
CA ARG A 251 4.18 -9.67 -7.36
C ARG A 251 3.65 -10.21 -6.04
N LYS A 252 3.63 -9.40 -4.98
CA LYS A 252 3.06 -9.79 -3.70
C LYS A 252 1.56 -10.11 -3.82
N ARG A 253 0.82 -9.30 -4.58
CA ARG A 253 -0.61 -9.52 -4.87
C ARG A 253 -0.86 -10.85 -5.55
N ASP A 254 -0.08 -11.14 -6.60
CA ASP A 254 -0.13 -12.40 -7.33
C ASP A 254 0.15 -13.63 -6.44
N ILE A 255 1.13 -13.53 -5.55
CA ILE A 255 1.50 -14.60 -4.61
C ILE A 255 0.33 -14.87 -3.65
N ALA A 256 -0.19 -13.83 -3.00
CA ALA A 256 -1.31 -13.95 -2.07
C ALA A 256 -2.59 -14.43 -2.78
N ALA A 257 -2.91 -13.89 -3.96
CA ALA A 257 -4.05 -14.33 -4.75
C ALA A 257 -3.97 -15.82 -5.14
N SER A 258 -2.75 -16.36 -5.29
CA SER A 258 -2.56 -17.79 -5.55
C SER A 258 -2.98 -18.63 -4.34
N TYR A 259 -2.63 -18.19 -3.13
CA TYR A 259 -3.10 -18.80 -1.88
C TYR A 259 -4.63 -18.78 -1.78
N PHE A 260 -5.24 -17.60 -1.91
CA PHE A 260 -6.68 -17.42 -1.75
C PHE A 260 -7.53 -17.95 -2.92
N SER A 261 -6.91 -18.30 -4.05
CA SER A 261 -7.59 -19.11 -5.07
C SER A 261 -7.95 -20.52 -4.59
N ILE A 262 -7.25 -21.00 -3.55
CA ILE A 262 -7.53 -22.27 -2.86
C ILE A 262 -8.26 -21.98 -1.55
N ASP A 263 -7.64 -21.25 -0.61
CA ASP A 263 -8.25 -20.93 0.68
C ASP A 263 -9.40 -19.92 0.51
N GLY A 264 -10.60 -20.25 0.98
CA GLY A 264 -11.83 -19.52 0.63
C GLY A 264 -12.32 -19.75 -0.82
N GLY A 265 -11.42 -19.88 -1.80
CA GLY A 265 -11.76 -20.10 -3.21
C GLY A 265 -12.19 -18.82 -3.95
N ASP A 266 -11.81 -17.66 -3.40
CA ASP A 266 -12.15 -16.35 -3.93
C ASP A 266 -10.93 -15.44 -3.80
N PHE A 267 -10.15 -15.31 -4.88
CA PHE A 267 -9.01 -14.39 -4.92
C PHE A 267 -9.43 -12.94 -5.15
N ALA A 268 -10.73 -12.67 -5.39
CA ALA A 268 -11.20 -11.33 -5.73
C ALA A 268 -10.90 -10.34 -4.61
N HIS A 269 -10.94 -10.77 -3.34
CA HIS A 269 -10.53 -9.98 -2.17
C HIS A 269 -9.06 -9.53 -2.12
N VAL A 270 -8.19 -10.12 -2.95
CA VAL A 270 -6.80 -9.70 -3.09
C VAL A 270 -6.64 -8.69 -4.20
N PHE A 271 -7.41 -8.77 -5.30
CA PHE A 271 -7.35 -7.80 -6.37
C PHE A 271 -8.29 -6.63 -6.16
N GLY A 272 -9.55 -6.89 -5.84
CA GLY A 272 -10.59 -5.90 -5.69
C GLY A 272 -10.22 -4.76 -4.75
N GLU A 273 -10.74 -3.59 -5.06
CA GLU A 273 -10.70 -2.46 -4.14
C GLU A 273 -11.57 -2.77 -2.92
N TYR A 274 -11.25 -2.16 -1.78
CA TYR A 274 -12.06 -2.23 -0.56
C TYR A 274 -12.14 -3.60 0.12
N GLN A 275 -11.14 -4.44 -0.03
CA GLN A 275 -11.09 -5.75 0.63
C GLN A 275 -9.83 -5.88 1.50
N TRP A 276 -9.97 -6.60 2.62
CA TRP A 276 -8.98 -6.73 3.70
C TRP A 276 -7.58 -7.07 3.19
N ASP A 277 -7.51 -8.16 2.45
CA ASP A 277 -6.27 -8.73 1.97
C ASP A 277 -5.63 -7.79 0.95
N GLY A 278 -6.42 -7.27 0.00
CA GLY A 278 -5.96 -6.29 -0.99
C GLY A 278 -5.31 -5.04 -0.40
N ASN A 279 -5.81 -4.55 0.75
CA ASN A 279 -5.21 -3.43 1.48
C ASN A 279 -3.92 -3.83 2.21
N TRP A 280 -3.87 -4.99 2.87
CA TRP A 280 -2.64 -5.46 3.52
C TRP A 280 -1.52 -5.75 2.54
N ILE A 281 -1.84 -6.23 1.32
CA ILE A 281 -0.84 -6.49 0.28
C ILE A 281 0.03 -5.27 -0.02
N LEU A 282 -0.53 -4.06 -0.01
CA LEU A 282 0.22 -2.83 -0.34
C LEU A 282 1.19 -2.38 0.76
N ARG A 283 1.29 -3.13 1.86
CA ARG A 283 1.94 -2.68 3.08
C ARG A 283 2.90 -3.72 3.62
N ASN A 284 4.02 -3.22 4.09
CA ASN A 284 5.04 -3.98 4.78
C ASN A 284 5.66 -3.04 5.82
N TYR A 285 5.18 -3.17 7.06
CA TYR A 285 5.67 -2.40 8.20
C TYR A 285 6.33 -3.34 9.17
N SER A 286 7.58 -3.06 9.52
CA SER A 286 8.30 -3.86 10.51
C SER A 286 9.13 -3.02 11.46
N ARG A 287 9.37 -3.53 12.65
CA ARG A 287 10.38 -3.02 13.59
C ARG A 287 11.51 -4.04 13.70
N HIS A 288 12.75 -3.55 13.63
CA HIS A 288 13.93 -4.38 13.78
C HIS A 288 14.49 -4.33 15.21
N ASP A 289 14.90 -5.49 15.72
CA ASP A 289 15.62 -5.65 17.00
C ASP A 289 16.68 -6.75 16.87
N THR A 290 17.29 -7.13 17.99
CA THR A 290 18.27 -8.22 18.10
C THR A 290 17.91 -9.17 19.24
N THR A 291 18.16 -10.47 19.05
CA THR A 291 17.90 -11.49 20.07
C THR A 291 18.78 -11.38 21.31
N LEU A 292 19.89 -10.62 21.28
CA LEU A 292 20.67 -10.34 22.49
C LEU A 292 19.96 -9.39 23.45
N ARG A 293 19.05 -8.55 22.95
CA ARG A 293 18.33 -7.61 23.77
C ARG A 293 17.14 -8.32 24.43
N ALA A 294 17.32 -8.75 25.67
CA ALA A 294 16.23 -9.28 26.48
C ALA A 294 15.17 -8.18 26.69
N ARG A 295 13.93 -8.50 26.32
CA ARG A 295 12.74 -7.65 26.50
C ARG A 295 11.69 -8.50 27.21
N PRO A 296 10.81 -7.88 28.02
CA PRO A 296 9.62 -8.57 28.53
C PRO A 296 8.76 -9.12 27.38
N ASP A 297 7.86 -10.06 27.70
CA ASP A 297 6.93 -10.66 26.74
C ASP A 297 5.97 -9.62 26.13
N PHE A 298 5.76 -8.47 26.76
CA PHE A 298 5.01 -7.34 26.20
C PHE A 298 5.67 -6.01 26.55
N VAL A 299 5.76 -5.11 25.57
CA VAL A 299 6.15 -3.72 25.75
C VAL A 299 5.05 -2.83 25.18
N ALA A 300 4.46 -1.95 25.99
CA ALA A 300 3.45 -1.01 25.51
C ALA A 300 4.10 0.06 24.60
N ILE A 301 3.56 0.21 23.39
CA ILE A 301 4.09 1.13 22.38
C ILE A 301 3.10 2.28 22.18
N PRO A 302 3.53 3.54 22.38
CA PRO A 302 2.73 4.71 22.05
C PRO A 302 2.26 4.69 20.59
N SER A 303 1.01 5.05 20.38
CA SER A 303 0.39 5.25 19.08
C SER A 303 -0.54 6.46 19.13
N VAL A 304 -0.97 6.93 17.96
CA VAL A 304 -2.05 7.92 17.85
C VAL A 304 -3.38 7.16 17.76
N LEU A 305 -4.47 7.76 18.22
CA LEU A 305 -5.81 7.35 17.82
C LEU A 305 -6.37 8.40 16.86
N PHE A 306 -6.25 8.13 15.55
CA PHE A 306 -6.72 9.01 14.48
C PHE A 306 -8.13 8.58 14.07
N ASN A 307 -9.13 9.46 14.16
CA ASN A 307 -10.48 9.13 13.70
C ASN A 307 -10.56 9.29 12.17
N THR A 308 -11.02 8.30 11.42
CA THR A 308 -11.02 8.40 9.94
C THR A 308 -12.11 9.32 9.37
N GLY A 309 -13.21 9.55 10.11
CA GLY A 309 -14.32 10.41 9.72
C GLY A 309 -13.98 11.89 9.87
N SER A 310 -13.70 12.34 11.10
CA SER A 310 -13.28 13.73 11.36
C SER A 310 -11.84 13.99 10.94
N SER A 311 -11.04 12.94 10.84
CA SER A 311 -9.61 13.01 10.54
C SER A 311 -8.81 13.88 11.51
N GLN A 312 -9.25 13.84 12.76
CA GLN A 312 -8.62 14.45 13.93
C GLN A 312 -8.02 13.37 14.83
N CYS A 313 -7.12 13.78 15.71
CA CYS A 313 -6.49 12.90 16.69
C CYS A 313 -7.20 13.03 18.04
N LEU A 314 -7.38 11.91 18.73
CA LEU A 314 -7.77 11.92 20.14
C LEU A 314 -6.66 12.62 20.94
N THR A 315 -7.04 13.67 21.67
CA THR A 315 -6.10 14.54 22.39
C THR A 315 -6.46 14.59 23.86
N SER A 316 -5.47 14.29 24.71
CA SER A 316 -5.56 14.42 26.16
C SER A 316 -5.71 15.89 26.55
N ARG A 317 -6.60 16.17 27.50
CA ARG A 317 -6.82 17.52 28.05
C ARG A 317 -6.21 17.73 29.42
N GLY A 318 -5.46 16.74 29.90
CA GLY A 318 -4.92 16.70 31.25
C GLY A 318 -5.86 15.99 32.23
N ASN A 319 -5.36 15.83 33.46
CA ASN A 319 -6.03 15.08 34.52
C ASN A 319 -7.48 15.55 34.75
N THR A 320 -8.37 14.61 35.05
CA THR A 320 -9.80 14.80 35.36
C THR A 320 -10.62 15.48 34.27
N ARG A 321 -10.07 15.64 33.06
CA ARG A 321 -10.78 16.20 31.91
C ARG A 321 -11.09 15.10 30.89
N SER A 322 -12.14 15.31 30.11
CA SER A 322 -12.44 14.46 28.97
C SER A 322 -11.42 14.69 27.87
N PRO A 323 -10.90 13.62 27.24
CA PRO A 323 -10.25 13.73 25.94
C PRO A 323 -11.17 14.38 24.92
N GLU A 324 -10.59 14.99 23.87
CA GLU A 324 -11.31 15.61 22.76
C GLU A 324 -10.69 15.25 21.41
N LEU A 325 -11.37 15.63 20.32
CA LEU A 325 -10.78 15.59 18.99
C LEU A 325 -10.09 16.92 18.72
N ALA A 326 -8.87 16.89 18.19
CA ALA A 326 -8.15 18.09 17.77
C ALA A 326 -7.33 17.80 16.50
N PRO A 327 -6.93 18.84 15.72
CA PRO A 327 -5.98 18.68 14.64
C PRO A 327 -4.72 17.93 15.09
N CYS A 328 -4.25 16.99 14.26
CA CYS A 328 -3.12 16.14 14.61
C CYS A 328 -1.79 16.90 14.57
N ASP A 329 -1.14 17.11 15.72
CA ASP A 329 0.00 18.02 15.88
C ASP A 329 1.31 17.34 16.35
N ARG A 330 1.31 16.01 16.53
CA ARG A 330 2.47 15.22 17.04
C ARG A 330 2.77 15.42 18.51
N SER A 331 1.97 16.20 19.24
CA SER A 331 2.16 16.42 20.67
C SER A 331 2.10 15.10 21.45
N VAL A 332 2.79 15.08 22.59
CA VAL A 332 2.74 13.93 23.52
C VAL A 332 1.31 13.73 24.06
N SER A 333 0.49 14.78 24.12
CA SER A 333 -0.93 14.72 24.46
C SER A 333 -1.80 13.96 23.45
N GLN A 334 -1.30 13.70 22.24
CA GLN A 334 -1.98 12.86 21.24
C GLN A 334 -1.46 11.42 21.22
N GLN A 335 -0.52 11.08 22.09
CA GLN A 335 0.03 9.74 22.18
C GLN A 335 -0.66 8.94 23.27
N TRP A 336 -1.05 7.72 22.91
CA TRP A 336 -1.79 6.79 23.75
C TRP A 336 -1.14 5.42 23.75
N LYS A 337 -1.24 4.72 24.87
CA LYS A 337 -0.82 3.32 25.03
C LYS A 337 -2.03 2.47 25.34
N TRP A 338 -2.06 1.27 24.76
CA TRP A 338 -2.95 0.21 25.20
C TRP A 338 -2.19 -0.68 26.18
N GLU A 339 -2.63 -0.71 27.43
CA GLU A 339 -2.05 -1.55 28.48
C GLU A 339 -2.94 -2.77 28.74
N PRO A 340 -2.41 -4.00 28.69
CA PRO A 340 -3.19 -5.20 28.98
C PRO A 340 -3.77 -5.17 30.40
N ARG A 341 -5.00 -5.67 30.55
CA ARG A 341 -5.64 -5.97 31.82
C ARG A 341 -5.79 -7.47 31.99
N ALA A 342 -5.75 -7.93 33.25
CA ALA A 342 -5.90 -9.33 33.59
C ALA A 342 -7.24 -9.88 33.07
N ALA A 343 -7.18 -10.55 31.92
CA ALA A 343 -8.29 -11.17 31.24
C ALA A 343 -7.75 -12.31 30.38
N TYR A 344 -8.63 -13.24 30.02
CA TYR A 344 -8.28 -14.19 28.98
C TYR A 344 -8.09 -13.45 27.65
N ALA A 345 -7.01 -13.73 26.92
CA ALA A 345 -6.64 -12.97 25.72
C ALA A 345 -7.76 -12.89 24.66
N GLY A 346 -8.59 -13.93 24.54
CA GLY A 346 -9.73 -13.92 23.62
C GLY A 346 -10.96 -13.15 24.09
N ASN A 347 -10.96 -12.57 25.30
CA ASN A 347 -12.12 -11.87 25.87
C ASN A 347 -12.03 -10.35 25.69
N GLN A 348 -13.19 -9.72 25.57
CA GLN A 348 -13.36 -8.26 25.60
C GLN A 348 -12.96 -7.66 26.97
N HIS A 349 -12.79 -6.33 27.05
CA HIS A 349 -12.44 -5.58 28.27
C HIS A 349 -11.06 -5.97 28.84
N ASN A 350 -10.12 -6.18 27.93
CA ASN A 350 -8.79 -6.75 28.17
C ASN A 350 -7.66 -5.71 28.13
N ALA A 351 -7.97 -4.42 27.96
CA ALA A 351 -6.97 -3.37 27.94
C ALA A 351 -7.48 -2.08 28.59
N ALA A 352 -6.56 -1.22 29.01
CA ALA A 352 -6.84 0.18 29.34
C ALA A 352 -6.19 1.10 28.30
N LEU A 353 -6.88 2.21 28.02
CA LEU A 353 -6.34 3.31 27.22
C LEU A 353 -5.62 4.29 28.15
N VAL A 354 -4.31 4.46 27.97
CA VAL A 354 -3.46 5.28 28.84
C VAL A 354 -2.88 6.46 28.08
N SER A 355 -3.07 7.66 28.61
CA SER A 355 -2.47 8.88 28.05
C SER A 355 -0.97 8.89 28.33
N VAL A 356 -0.15 9.11 27.29
CA VAL A 356 1.30 9.18 27.45
C VAL A 356 1.73 10.47 28.16
N SER A 357 0.97 11.56 27.99
CA SER A 357 1.30 12.85 28.63
C SER A 357 0.98 12.89 30.13
N THR A 358 -0.07 12.20 30.58
CA THR A 358 -0.52 12.25 31.98
C THR A 358 -0.22 10.96 32.75
N GLY A 359 -0.05 9.83 32.05
CA GLY A 359 0.03 8.50 32.65
C GLY A 359 -1.31 8.00 33.23
N GLN A 360 -2.41 8.72 32.98
CA GLN A 360 -3.74 8.39 33.47
C GLN A 360 -4.47 7.46 32.50
N CYS A 361 -5.39 6.66 33.03
CA CYS A 361 -6.29 5.81 32.27
C CYS A 361 -7.56 6.58 31.89
N VAL A 362 -8.10 6.31 30.70
CA VAL A 362 -9.41 6.86 30.31
C VAL A 362 -10.52 5.99 30.88
N ALA A 363 -11.34 6.57 31.74
CA ALA A 363 -12.53 5.97 32.32
C ALA A 363 -13.80 6.42 31.58
N GLU A 364 -14.81 5.55 31.51
CA GLU A 364 -16.16 5.89 31.03
C GLU A 364 -17.17 5.95 32.19
N HIS A 365 -17.83 7.09 32.34
CA HIS A 365 -18.90 7.32 33.32
C HIS A 365 -20.13 7.91 32.62
N ASP A 366 -21.26 7.19 32.66
CA ASP A 366 -22.55 7.63 32.09
C ASP A 366 -22.47 8.15 30.64
N GLY A 367 -21.57 7.59 29.82
CA GLY A 367 -21.35 8.00 28.42
C GLY A 367 -20.45 9.23 28.24
N THR A 368 -19.79 9.67 29.31
CA THR A 368 -18.72 10.66 29.28
C THR A 368 -17.37 10.00 29.57
N LEU A 369 -16.29 10.62 29.10
CA LEU A 369 -14.93 10.13 29.32
C LEU A 369 -14.20 11.04 30.30
N ALA A 370 -13.33 10.47 31.13
CA ALA A 370 -12.45 11.21 32.03
C ALA A 370 -11.08 10.52 32.15
N GLU A 371 -10.01 11.32 32.27
CA GLU A 371 -8.69 10.80 32.63
C GLU A 371 -8.54 10.66 34.16
N GLU A 372 -8.28 9.44 34.64
CA GLU A 372 -8.23 9.05 36.05
C GLU A 372 -7.04 8.14 36.37
N PRO A 373 -6.62 8.01 37.64
CA PRO A 373 -5.55 7.11 38.02
C PRO A 373 -5.85 5.68 37.58
N CYS A 374 -4.87 4.99 37.01
CA CYS A 374 -5.06 3.64 36.51
C CYS A 374 -5.30 2.64 37.63
N GLU A 375 -6.41 1.89 37.55
CA GLU A 375 -6.81 0.86 38.49
C GLU A 375 -7.11 -0.46 37.77
N GLU A 376 -6.38 -1.53 38.10
CA GLU A 376 -6.41 -2.82 37.38
C GLU A 376 -7.81 -3.44 37.26
N TRP A 377 -8.62 -3.30 38.32
CA TRP A 377 -9.93 -3.94 38.43
C TRP A 377 -11.09 -2.97 38.22
N ASN A 378 -10.82 -1.68 37.96
CA ASN A 378 -11.87 -0.71 37.74
C ASN A 378 -12.52 -0.94 36.37
N VAL A 379 -13.77 -1.37 36.38
CA VAL A 379 -14.54 -1.70 35.17
C VAL A 379 -14.71 -0.51 34.24
N SER A 380 -14.74 0.74 34.75
CA SER A 380 -14.86 1.93 33.90
C SER A 380 -13.61 2.19 33.06
N GLN A 381 -12.49 1.52 33.35
CA GLN A 381 -11.21 1.70 32.64
C GLN A 381 -10.86 0.50 31.74
N ARG A 382 -11.78 -0.46 31.54
CA ARG A 382 -11.53 -1.68 30.77
C ARG A 382 -12.17 -1.62 29.41
N TRP A 383 -11.36 -1.34 28.41
CA TRP A 383 -11.72 -1.18 27.00
C TRP A 383 -11.55 -2.50 26.24
N THR A 384 -12.26 -2.64 25.12
CA THR A 384 -11.87 -3.61 24.09
C THR A 384 -11.28 -2.84 22.92
N PRO A 385 -9.96 -2.93 22.72
CA PRO A 385 -9.31 -2.10 21.74
C PRO A 385 -9.59 -2.62 20.34
N TRP A 386 -9.87 -1.70 19.42
CA TRP A 386 -9.60 -1.87 17.98
C TRP A 386 -10.05 -3.17 17.30
N ASP A 387 -11.32 -3.53 17.31
CA ASP A 387 -11.81 -4.57 16.39
C ASP A 387 -11.86 -4.01 14.99
N PHE A 388 -10.76 -4.18 14.25
CA PHE A 388 -10.66 -3.71 12.88
C PHE A 388 -11.04 -2.22 12.81
N GLY A 389 -10.40 -1.37 13.60
CA GLY A 389 -10.64 0.08 13.61
C GLY A 389 -11.84 0.55 14.44
N LEU A 390 -12.66 -0.34 15.01
CA LEU A 390 -13.68 0.03 15.99
C LEU A 390 -13.12 -0.05 17.42
N ILE A 391 -13.32 0.99 18.22
CA ILE A 391 -12.93 0.99 19.64
C ILE A 391 -14.19 0.80 20.48
N PHE A 392 -14.28 -0.30 21.24
CA PHE A 392 -15.38 -0.50 22.17
C PHE A 392 -15.05 0.04 23.55
N THR A 393 -15.96 0.87 24.03
CA THR A 393 -15.90 1.48 25.35
C THR A 393 -16.25 0.44 26.45
N PRO A 394 -15.92 0.72 27.72
CA PRO A 394 -16.28 -0.11 28.86
C PRO A 394 -17.76 -0.53 28.94
N SER A 395 -18.68 0.33 28.49
CA SER A 395 -20.12 0.02 28.41
C SER A 395 -20.54 -0.80 27.18
N ARG A 396 -19.59 -1.35 26.41
CA ARG A 396 -19.81 -2.08 25.14
C ARG A 396 -20.46 -1.25 24.04
N ARG A 397 -20.28 0.06 24.11
CA ARG A 397 -20.62 0.99 23.04
C ARG A 397 -19.38 1.26 22.21
N CYS A 398 -19.53 1.99 21.11
CA CYS A 398 -18.44 2.31 20.22
C CYS A 398 -18.11 3.79 20.28
N LEU A 399 -16.81 4.07 20.33
CA LEU A 399 -16.25 5.41 20.31
C LEU A 399 -16.15 5.89 18.86
N GLY A 400 -16.68 7.08 18.57
CA GLY A 400 -16.58 7.71 17.27
C GLY A 400 -16.70 9.22 17.37
N GLU A 401 -16.97 9.85 16.24
CA GLU A 401 -17.17 11.29 16.14
C GLU A 401 -18.56 11.66 15.62
N GLU A 402 -19.06 12.80 16.08
CA GLU A 402 -20.20 13.50 15.47
C GLU A 402 -20.02 15.00 15.64
N ASN A 403 -20.03 15.75 14.53
CA ASN A 403 -19.83 17.20 14.51
C ASN A 403 -18.51 17.62 15.20
N ASN A 404 -17.41 16.92 14.89
CA ASN A 404 -16.08 17.14 15.47
C ASN A 404 -16.03 16.98 17.00
N ARG A 405 -16.96 16.21 17.57
CA ARG A 405 -16.98 15.86 19.00
C ARG A 405 -17.00 14.36 19.20
N LEU A 406 -16.34 13.89 20.27
CA LEU A 406 -16.40 12.48 20.64
C LEU A 406 -17.83 12.08 21.01
N ARG A 407 -18.23 10.91 20.52
CA ARG A 407 -19.52 10.28 20.81
C ARG A 407 -19.35 8.81 21.15
N ILE A 408 -20.26 8.34 22.01
CA ILE A 408 -20.39 6.95 22.41
C ILE A 408 -21.80 6.49 22.02
N ARG A 409 -21.91 5.50 21.13
CA ARG A 409 -23.19 4.99 20.60
C ARG A 409 -23.21 3.46 20.48
N GLY A 410 -24.39 2.88 20.25
CA GLY A 410 -24.52 1.46 19.93
C GLY A 410 -23.86 1.12 18.59
N CYS A 411 -23.29 -0.09 18.48
CA CYS A 411 -22.38 -0.44 17.39
C CYS A 411 -23.03 -0.99 16.10
N ALA A 412 -24.37 -1.06 16.01
CA ALA A 412 -25.06 -1.93 15.06
C ALA A 412 -25.04 -1.51 13.57
N SER A 413 -24.76 -0.25 13.22
CA SER A 413 -24.74 0.22 11.82
C SER A 413 -23.96 1.53 11.67
N MET A 414 -22.79 1.60 12.29
CA MET A 414 -22.00 2.83 12.31
C MET A 414 -21.25 3.06 11.00
N THR A 415 -20.91 4.31 10.75
CA THR A 415 -20.20 4.75 9.55
C THR A 415 -18.69 4.89 9.80
N THR A 416 -17.95 5.30 8.77
CA THR A 416 -16.55 5.73 8.83
C THR A 416 -16.21 6.68 10.00
N ARG A 417 -17.18 7.45 10.53
CA ARG A 417 -17.02 8.27 11.74
C ARG A 417 -16.64 7.52 13.02
N TYR A 418 -16.84 6.20 13.05
CA TYR A 418 -16.51 5.35 14.20
C TYR A 418 -15.25 4.51 13.98
N ARG A 419 -14.60 4.66 12.81
CA ARG A 419 -13.33 3.99 12.50
C ARG A 419 -12.16 4.85 12.95
N TRP A 420 -11.16 4.17 13.51
CA TRP A 420 -9.90 4.75 13.95
C TRP A 420 -8.73 4.16 13.14
N SER A 421 -7.62 4.91 12.98
CA SER A 421 -6.27 4.43 12.58
C SER A 421 -5.19 4.67 13.67
N THR A 422 -4.32 3.68 13.94
CA THR A 422 -3.26 3.77 14.97
C THR A 422 -2.02 4.51 14.46
N ALA A 423 -1.95 4.67 13.15
CA ALA A 423 -1.09 5.62 12.50
C ALA A 423 -1.95 6.78 12.02
N ARG A 424 -1.36 7.97 12.01
CA ARG A 424 -1.86 8.96 11.05
C ARG A 424 -1.52 8.42 9.68
N PRO A 425 -2.40 8.52 8.69
CA PRO A 425 -1.96 8.44 7.31
C PRO A 425 -0.83 9.46 7.16
N ALA A 426 0.43 9.00 7.11
CA ALA A 426 1.47 9.82 6.49
C ALA A 426 0.96 9.98 5.06
N TRP A 427 0.77 11.22 4.63
CA TRP A 427 0.35 11.52 3.27
C TRP A 427 1.52 11.18 2.33
N SER A 428 1.77 9.88 2.19
CA SER A 428 2.65 9.27 1.22
C SER A 428 1.93 9.40 -0.10
N THR A 429 2.52 10.20 -0.93
CA THR A 429 1.94 10.62 -2.17
C THR A 429 2.39 9.68 -3.23
N ASP A 430 1.55 8.70 -3.45
CA ASP A 430 1.72 7.86 -4.59
C ASP A 430 1.25 8.65 -5.82
N LEU A 431 2.19 9.29 -6.51
CA LEU A 431 1.96 10.15 -7.71
C LEU A 431 1.38 9.39 -8.92
N ARG A 432 0.85 8.19 -8.69
CA ARG A 432 0.36 7.26 -9.70
C ARG A 432 -1.17 7.21 -9.80
N LEU A 433 -1.87 7.59 -8.72
CA LEU A 433 -3.28 7.27 -8.52
C LEU A 433 -4.03 8.53 -8.07
N THR A 434 -4.48 9.33 -9.03
CA THR A 434 -5.34 10.47 -8.73
C THR A 434 -6.79 10.02 -8.55
N GLY A 435 -7.56 10.75 -7.73
CA GLY A 435 -9.01 10.56 -7.61
C GLY A 435 -9.73 10.62 -8.95
N ALA A 436 -9.25 11.47 -9.86
CA ALA A 436 -9.49 11.42 -11.29
C ALA A 436 -8.55 12.36 -12.00
N MET A 437 -8.29 12.05 -13.26
CA MET A 437 -7.63 12.96 -14.19
C MET A 437 -8.69 13.81 -14.87
N TYR A 438 -8.28 14.97 -15.40
CA TYR A 438 -9.21 15.90 -16.02
C TYR A 438 -8.74 16.31 -17.40
N GLY A 439 -9.66 16.37 -18.35
CA GLY A 439 -9.39 16.77 -19.73
C GLY A 439 -10.65 16.81 -20.57
N ASP A 440 -10.59 17.48 -21.72
CA ASP A 440 -11.67 17.50 -22.72
C ASP A 440 -11.55 16.25 -23.61
N VAL A 441 -11.96 15.11 -23.08
CA VAL A 441 -11.90 13.83 -23.80
C VAL A 441 -13.00 13.73 -24.88
N THR A 442 -14.04 14.55 -24.83
CA THR A 442 -15.14 14.58 -25.81
C THR A 442 -14.79 15.43 -27.04
N GLY A 443 -13.99 16.48 -26.85
CA GLY A 443 -13.61 17.47 -27.87
C GLY A 443 -14.66 18.57 -28.07
N ASP A 444 -15.62 18.70 -27.16
CA ASP A 444 -16.69 19.71 -27.25
C ASP A 444 -16.32 21.04 -26.56
N GLY A 445 -15.18 21.08 -25.87
CA GLY A 445 -14.71 22.20 -25.06
C GLY A 445 -15.16 22.15 -23.61
N THR A 446 -15.71 21.02 -23.13
CA THR A 446 -16.09 20.79 -21.74
C THR A 446 -15.09 19.88 -21.04
N THR A 447 -14.81 20.15 -19.77
CA THR A 447 -13.94 19.28 -18.97
C THR A 447 -14.69 18.02 -18.55
N SER A 448 -14.03 16.87 -18.65
CA SER A 448 -14.47 15.58 -18.12
C SER A 448 -13.55 15.11 -16.99
N ALA A 449 -14.04 14.25 -16.11
CA ALA A 449 -13.25 13.49 -15.15
C ALA A 449 -13.05 12.05 -15.64
N VAL A 450 -11.82 11.54 -15.55
CA VAL A 450 -11.42 10.18 -15.96
C VAL A 450 -10.91 9.41 -14.74
N TYR A 451 -11.62 8.34 -14.40
CA TYR A 451 -11.36 7.47 -13.24
C TYR A 451 -10.76 6.15 -13.69
N VAL A 452 -9.78 5.66 -12.94
CA VAL A 452 -9.23 4.32 -13.13
C VAL A 452 -9.68 3.45 -11.97
N GLN A 453 -10.42 2.39 -12.27
CA GLN A 453 -10.88 1.44 -11.27
C GLN A 453 -10.19 0.10 -11.45
N ARG A 454 -9.63 -0.46 -10.39
CA ARG A 454 -9.06 -1.80 -10.46
C ARG A 454 -10.17 -2.86 -10.56
N ARG A 455 -9.92 -3.89 -11.37
CA ARG A 455 -10.80 -5.06 -11.45
C ARG A 455 -10.57 -6.02 -10.30
N SER A 456 -11.62 -6.73 -9.88
CA SER A 456 -11.52 -7.77 -8.85
C SER A 456 -11.19 -9.15 -9.43
N ASP A 457 -11.37 -9.36 -10.74
CA ASP A 457 -11.12 -10.64 -11.42
C ASP A 457 -9.66 -10.85 -11.86
N GLY A 458 -8.77 -9.89 -11.56
CA GLY A 458 -7.35 -9.96 -11.87
C GLY A 458 -6.65 -8.61 -11.74
N PRO A 459 -5.38 -8.49 -12.18
CA PRO A 459 -4.61 -7.24 -12.03
C PRO A 459 -4.97 -6.14 -13.03
N GLY A 460 -6.01 -6.35 -13.84
CA GLY A 460 -6.50 -5.38 -14.81
C GLY A 460 -7.20 -4.18 -14.17
N PHE A 461 -7.71 -3.30 -15.03
CA PHE A 461 -8.42 -2.09 -14.63
C PHE A 461 -9.45 -1.69 -15.68
N ASP A 462 -10.43 -0.90 -15.27
CA ASP A 462 -11.43 -0.26 -16.12
C ASP A 462 -11.27 1.26 -16.02
N ILE A 463 -11.69 1.97 -17.07
CA ILE A 463 -11.64 3.43 -17.16
C ILE A 463 -13.06 3.94 -17.26
N TYR A 464 -13.46 4.75 -16.28
CA TYR A 464 -14.75 5.42 -16.28
C TYR A 464 -14.57 6.90 -16.60
N VAL A 465 -15.51 7.47 -17.34
CA VAL A 465 -15.51 8.89 -17.70
C VAL A 465 -16.82 9.51 -17.27
N GLN A 466 -16.73 10.66 -16.59
CA GLN A 466 -17.85 11.53 -16.32
C GLN A 466 -17.65 12.83 -17.07
N THR A 467 -18.52 13.11 -18.04
CA THR A 467 -18.46 14.27 -18.93
C THR A 467 -19.05 15.51 -18.26
N SER A 468 -18.69 16.69 -18.76
CA SER A 468 -19.39 17.95 -18.44
C SER A 468 -19.45 18.33 -16.94
N ILE A 469 -18.43 17.97 -16.16
CA ILE A 469 -18.37 18.11 -14.68
C ILE A 469 -18.47 19.57 -14.16
N LEU A 470 -18.27 20.56 -15.02
CA LEU A 470 -18.46 21.98 -14.69
C LEU A 470 -19.89 22.48 -14.93
N SER A 471 -20.77 21.64 -15.48
CA SER A 471 -22.17 21.94 -15.72
C SER A 471 -23.07 21.02 -14.89
N LYS A 472 -23.89 20.18 -15.52
CA LYS A 472 -24.55 19.04 -14.92
C LYS A 472 -23.90 17.78 -15.51
N PRO A 473 -23.05 17.08 -14.76
CA PRO A 473 -22.38 15.90 -15.29
C PRO A 473 -23.36 14.78 -15.59
N ASP A 474 -23.02 13.96 -16.57
CA ASP A 474 -23.70 12.70 -16.83
C ASP A 474 -23.34 11.66 -15.77
N GLU A 475 -24.02 10.50 -15.79
CA GLU A 475 -23.57 9.36 -14.99
C GLU A 475 -22.21 8.86 -15.53
N PRO A 476 -21.31 8.37 -14.66
CA PRO A 476 -20.03 7.86 -15.13
C PRO A 476 -20.21 6.63 -16.04
N GLU A 477 -19.57 6.64 -17.21
CA GLU A 477 -19.64 5.56 -18.20
C GLU A 477 -18.30 4.83 -18.33
N ASN A 478 -18.31 3.51 -18.50
CA ASN A 478 -17.09 2.74 -18.75
C ASN A 478 -16.64 2.93 -20.21
N TRP A 479 -15.57 3.68 -20.41
CA TRP A 479 -15.01 4.00 -21.73
C TRP A 479 -13.94 3.02 -22.20
N TYR A 480 -13.37 2.21 -21.29
CA TYR A 480 -12.38 1.20 -21.63
C TYR A 480 -12.25 0.15 -20.53
N ALA A 481 -12.29 -1.14 -20.91
CA ALA A 481 -12.08 -2.25 -19.99
C ALA A 481 -10.81 -3.02 -20.37
N ASN A 482 -9.91 -3.19 -19.40
CA ASN A 482 -8.66 -3.94 -19.57
C ASN A 482 -8.62 -5.11 -18.59
N ALA A 483 -9.20 -6.22 -19.03
CA ALA A 483 -9.16 -7.48 -18.30
C ALA A 483 -7.81 -8.17 -18.50
N VAL A 484 -7.03 -8.29 -17.42
CA VAL A 484 -5.82 -9.12 -17.39
C VAL A 484 -6.15 -10.37 -16.60
N ARG A 485 -6.10 -11.53 -17.28
CA ARG A 485 -6.44 -12.81 -16.66
C ARG A 485 -5.41 -13.21 -15.61
N PHE A 486 -5.88 -13.47 -14.38
CA PHE A 486 -5.08 -14.12 -13.36
C PHE A 486 -5.14 -15.64 -13.50
N ASP A 487 -3.97 -16.29 -13.56
CA ASP A 487 -3.84 -17.74 -13.43
C ASP A 487 -3.08 -18.05 -12.13
N SER A 488 -3.81 -18.60 -11.15
CA SER A 488 -3.25 -18.93 -9.84
C SER A 488 -2.23 -20.07 -9.89
N ARG A 489 -2.19 -20.86 -10.97
CA ARG A 489 -1.23 -21.95 -11.16
C ARG A 489 0.01 -21.54 -11.97
N ALA A 490 0.04 -20.32 -12.49
CA ALA A 490 1.22 -19.82 -13.18
C ALA A 490 2.37 -19.61 -12.18
N THR A 491 3.58 -20.02 -12.61
CA THR A 491 4.82 -19.79 -11.87
C THR A 491 5.48 -18.46 -12.24
N MET A 492 5.11 -17.90 -13.38
CA MET A 492 5.56 -16.58 -13.83
C MET A 492 4.66 -15.48 -13.28
N PRO A 493 5.18 -14.25 -13.09
CA PRO A 493 4.35 -13.08 -12.78
C PRO A 493 3.20 -12.93 -13.79
N THR A 494 2.02 -12.51 -13.33
CA THR A 494 0.87 -12.27 -14.22
C THR A 494 1.17 -11.14 -15.20
N CYS A 495 1.90 -10.14 -14.71
CA CYS A 495 2.18 -8.92 -15.44
C CYS A 495 3.57 -8.99 -16.08
N GLY A 496 3.59 -8.83 -17.41
CA GLY A 496 4.79 -8.76 -18.25
C GLY A 496 4.83 -7.49 -19.11
N ALA A 497 5.75 -7.47 -20.08
CA ALA A 497 6.06 -6.29 -20.91
C ALA A 497 4.86 -5.74 -21.72
N ASP A 498 3.92 -6.59 -22.12
CA ASP A 498 2.78 -6.22 -22.97
C ASP A 498 1.42 -6.29 -22.25
N THR A 499 1.43 -6.40 -20.91
CA THR A 499 0.20 -6.38 -20.10
C THR A 499 0.08 -5.09 -19.31
N LEU A 500 -1.09 -4.46 -19.31
CA LEU A 500 -1.35 -3.26 -18.53
C LEU A 500 -1.94 -3.64 -17.17
N CYS A 501 -1.10 -3.70 -16.13
CA CYS A 501 -1.56 -4.05 -14.78
C CYS A 501 -1.64 -2.82 -13.87
N PHE A 502 -2.71 -2.70 -13.09
CA PHE A 502 -3.02 -1.51 -12.29
C PHE A 502 -1.86 -1.10 -11.36
N ASP A 503 -1.30 -2.03 -10.58
CA ASP A 503 -0.23 -1.70 -9.61
C ASP A 503 1.04 -1.15 -10.27
N SER A 504 1.30 -1.54 -11.52
CA SER A 504 2.50 -1.16 -12.28
C SER A 504 2.26 0.00 -13.23
N ALA A 505 1.00 0.31 -13.57
CA ALA A 505 0.63 1.35 -14.51
C ALA A 505 0.69 2.76 -13.90
N ARG A 506 0.79 3.77 -14.77
CA ARG A 506 0.56 5.19 -14.50
C ARG A 506 -0.36 5.73 -15.59
N PHE A 507 -1.08 6.79 -15.29
CA PHE A 507 -2.09 7.34 -16.17
C PHE A 507 -1.87 8.84 -16.37
N LEU A 508 -2.04 9.30 -17.61
CA LEU A 508 -2.07 10.72 -17.96
C LEU A 508 -3.24 10.97 -18.91
N VAL A 509 -3.83 12.15 -18.81
CA VAL A 509 -4.82 12.63 -19.76
C VAL A 509 -4.23 13.84 -20.49
N GLY A 510 -4.35 13.87 -21.81
CA GLY A 510 -3.70 14.87 -22.65
C GLY A 510 -3.93 14.66 -24.15
N ASP A 511 -3.95 15.72 -24.95
CA ASP A 511 -4.09 15.63 -26.41
C ASP A 511 -2.74 15.27 -27.06
N PHE A 512 -2.42 13.97 -27.10
CA PHE A 512 -1.10 13.50 -27.54
C PHE A 512 -0.99 13.33 -29.05
N ASP A 513 -2.12 13.16 -29.77
CA ASP A 513 -2.13 13.04 -31.23
C ASP A 513 -2.46 14.35 -31.97
N GLY A 514 -3.02 15.32 -31.26
CA GLY A 514 -3.29 16.68 -31.68
C GLY A 514 -4.59 16.86 -32.45
N ASP A 515 -5.58 16.01 -32.18
CA ASP A 515 -6.89 16.06 -32.81
C ASP A 515 -7.92 16.95 -32.09
N GLY A 516 -7.50 17.58 -30.98
CA GLY A 516 -8.33 18.45 -30.16
C GLY A 516 -9.12 17.72 -29.06
N ARG A 517 -8.94 16.40 -28.90
CA ARG A 517 -9.44 15.63 -27.77
C ARG A 517 -8.30 15.21 -26.87
N ALA A 518 -8.55 15.24 -25.57
CA ALA A 518 -7.64 14.62 -24.63
C ALA A 518 -7.74 13.08 -24.74
N ASP A 519 -6.59 12.43 -24.87
CA ASP A 519 -6.42 10.99 -24.88
C ASP A 519 -6.03 10.46 -23.50
N LEU A 520 -6.02 9.14 -23.35
CA LEU A 520 -5.46 8.46 -22.18
C LEU A 520 -4.10 7.84 -22.54
N MET A 521 -3.08 8.17 -21.74
CA MET A 521 -1.77 7.51 -21.79
C MET A 521 -1.62 6.58 -20.59
N VAL A 522 -1.29 5.31 -20.85
CA VAL A 522 -0.93 4.33 -19.81
C VAL A 522 0.56 4.08 -19.89
N VAL A 523 1.30 4.29 -18.79
CA VAL A 523 2.75 4.05 -18.73
C VAL A 523 3.07 2.84 -17.88
N THR A 524 3.78 1.85 -18.42
CA THR A 524 4.15 0.60 -17.72
C THR A 524 5.65 0.31 -17.79
N PRO A 525 6.22 -0.46 -16.84
CA PRO A 525 7.58 -0.96 -16.97
C PRO A 525 7.71 -1.90 -18.18
N ARG A 526 8.76 -1.70 -18.99
CA ARG A 526 9.10 -2.58 -20.11
C ARG A 526 10.57 -2.45 -20.48
N ASP A 527 11.25 -3.60 -20.68
CA ASP A 527 12.65 -3.69 -21.14
C ASP A 527 13.66 -2.86 -20.32
N GLY A 528 13.37 -2.63 -19.04
CA GLY A 528 14.16 -1.82 -18.11
C GLY A 528 13.93 -0.30 -18.21
N GLY A 529 13.09 0.15 -19.12
CA GLY A 529 12.57 1.51 -19.23
C GLY A 529 11.07 1.59 -18.92
N SER A 530 10.39 2.52 -19.58
CA SER A 530 8.94 2.75 -19.53
C SER A 530 8.34 2.67 -20.94
N ALA A 531 7.28 1.88 -21.09
CA ALA A 531 6.44 1.85 -22.27
C ALA A 531 5.27 2.80 -22.10
N PHE A 532 5.02 3.63 -23.11
CA PHE A 532 3.94 4.61 -23.16
C PHE A 532 2.90 4.10 -24.15
N TRP A 533 1.72 3.74 -23.64
CA TRP A 533 0.62 3.19 -24.42
C TRP A 533 -0.47 4.25 -24.58
N LEU A 534 -0.67 4.72 -25.80
CA LEU A 534 -1.69 5.71 -26.13
C LEU A 534 -3.01 5.00 -26.44
N LEU A 535 -4.06 5.39 -25.72
CA LEU A 535 -5.44 5.02 -25.99
C LEU A 535 -6.16 6.29 -26.44
N ARG A 536 -6.34 6.43 -27.75
CA ARG A 536 -6.94 7.63 -28.34
C ARG A 536 -8.40 7.76 -27.99
N SER A 537 -8.85 8.97 -27.70
CA SER A 537 -10.27 9.28 -27.57
C SER A 537 -10.90 9.54 -28.95
N ASN A 538 -12.11 9.04 -29.17
CA ASN A 538 -12.95 9.45 -30.29
C ASN A 538 -14.17 10.28 -29.87
N GLY A 539 -14.20 10.66 -28.59
CA GLY A 539 -15.25 11.47 -27.99
C GLY A 539 -16.32 10.68 -27.23
N ASN A 540 -16.31 9.34 -27.27
CA ASN A 540 -17.23 8.51 -26.48
C ASN A 540 -16.61 7.22 -25.91
N HIS A 541 -15.42 6.82 -26.35
CA HIS A 541 -14.63 5.75 -25.73
C HIS A 541 -13.14 5.94 -26.01
N PHE A 542 -12.31 5.21 -25.28
CA PHE A 542 -10.89 5.10 -25.60
C PHE A 542 -10.63 3.87 -26.48
N SER A 543 -9.81 4.05 -27.51
CA SER A 543 -9.37 2.97 -28.40
C SER A 543 -8.39 2.01 -27.71
N ALA A 544 -8.13 0.86 -28.35
CA ALA A 544 -7.16 -0.11 -27.86
C ALA A 544 -5.75 0.51 -27.75
N PRO A 545 -4.96 0.13 -26.74
CA PRO A 545 -3.64 0.71 -26.48
C PRO A 545 -2.68 0.45 -27.63
N VAL A 546 -2.03 1.50 -28.11
CA VAL A 546 -0.95 1.44 -29.09
C VAL A 546 0.34 1.91 -28.43
N LEU A 547 1.44 1.18 -28.62
CA LEU A 547 2.74 1.62 -28.14
C LEU A 547 3.13 2.92 -28.85
N TRP A 548 3.08 4.02 -28.11
CA TRP A 548 3.41 5.37 -28.58
C TRP A 548 4.91 5.62 -28.50
N PHE A 549 5.53 5.17 -27.41
CA PHE A 549 6.97 5.30 -27.20
C PHE A 549 7.50 4.25 -26.22
N GLN A 550 8.74 3.81 -26.44
CA GLN A 550 9.50 2.99 -25.50
C GLN A 550 10.74 3.77 -25.08
N SER A 551 10.86 4.06 -23.78
CA SER A 551 12.07 4.70 -23.27
C SER A 551 13.21 3.68 -23.11
N ASP A 552 14.43 4.18 -23.10
CA ASP A 552 15.58 3.39 -22.66
C ASP A 552 15.64 3.30 -21.11
N LYS A 553 16.71 2.69 -20.61
CA LYS A 553 16.96 2.44 -19.18
C LYS A 553 17.29 3.70 -18.36
N SER A 554 17.43 4.87 -19.00
CA SER A 554 17.61 6.14 -18.28
C SER A 554 16.31 6.64 -17.64
N ILE A 555 15.15 6.19 -18.15
CA ILE A 555 13.83 6.45 -17.57
C ILE A 555 13.20 5.10 -17.12
N PRO A 556 13.69 4.47 -16.05
CA PRO A 556 13.10 3.23 -15.55
C PRO A 556 11.86 3.55 -14.71
N ALA A 557 10.73 2.92 -15.02
CA ALA A 557 9.44 3.16 -14.34
C ALA A 557 9.52 3.13 -12.81
N ALA A 558 10.35 2.26 -12.22
CA ALA A 558 10.55 2.13 -10.78
C ALA A 558 11.20 3.35 -10.10
N ARG A 559 11.90 4.22 -10.86
CA ARG A 559 12.49 5.46 -10.35
C ARG A 559 11.77 6.72 -10.84
N VAL A 560 10.76 6.58 -11.69
CA VAL A 560 9.99 7.75 -12.13
C VAL A 560 9.08 8.19 -10.99
N GLN A 561 9.33 9.41 -10.53
CA GLN A 561 8.53 10.06 -9.51
C GLN A 561 7.23 10.62 -10.12
N GLN A 562 7.33 11.34 -11.24
CA GLN A 562 6.18 12.02 -11.84
C GLN A 562 6.27 12.01 -13.37
N TYR A 563 5.11 11.86 -14.00
CA TYR A 563 4.90 12.16 -15.41
C TYR A 563 3.91 13.34 -15.49
N LEU A 564 4.14 14.29 -16.39
CA LEU A 564 3.26 15.43 -16.59
C LEU A 564 3.05 15.63 -18.08
N ALA A 565 1.79 15.65 -18.50
CA ALA A 565 1.43 16.09 -19.83
C ALA A 565 1.47 17.62 -19.89
N PHE A 566 2.01 18.19 -20.97
CA PHE A 566 2.10 19.63 -21.15
C PHE A 566 2.18 20.03 -22.63
N SER A 567 1.69 21.21 -22.97
CA SER A 567 1.89 21.83 -24.28
C SER A 567 2.02 23.35 -24.12
N PRO A 568 2.85 24.02 -24.95
CA PRO A 568 2.66 25.44 -25.22
C PRO A 568 1.26 25.71 -25.79
N ARG A 569 0.68 26.88 -25.49
CA ARG A 569 -0.74 27.19 -25.82
C ARG A 569 -1.10 27.01 -27.30
N ASP A 570 -0.18 27.35 -28.21
CA ASP A 570 -0.44 27.35 -29.65
C ASP A 570 0.17 26.10 -30.35
N THR A 571 0.56 25.06 -29.61
CA THR A 571 1.04 23.79 -30.21
C THR A 571 -0.03 22.72 -30.17
N PRO A 572 -0.23 21.95 -31.26
CA PRO A 572 -1.32 21.01 -31.36
C PRO A 572 -1.13 19.74 -30.52
N ARG A 573 0.09 19.41 -30.07
CA ARG A 573 0.36 18.11 -29.41
C ARG A 573 0.99 18.28 -28.04
N GLU A 574 0.45 17.55 -27.08
CA GLU A 574 1.03 17.43 -25.75
C GLU A 574 2.32 16.61 -25.75
N LYS A 575 3.24 17.06 -24.90
CA LYS A 575 4.53 16.45 -24.58
C LYS A 575 4.46 15.89 -23.16
N ILE A 576 5.39 15.00 -22.82
CA ILE A 576 5.48 14.47 -21.46
C ILE A 576 6.78 14.97 -20.81
N LEU A 577 6.69 15.61 -19.66
CA LEU A 577 7.80 15.88 -18.75
C LEU A 577 7.89 14.74 -17.73
N VAL A 578 9.09 14.19 -17.53
CA VAL A 578 9.35 13.06 -16.65
C VAL A 578 10.37 13.46 -15.59
N ALA A 579 10.01 13.26 -14.32
CA ALA A 579 10.90 13.44 -13.18
C ALA A 579 11.44 12.08 -12.72
N VAL A 580 12.74 11.85 -12.88
CA VAL A 580 13.40 10.57 -12.57
C VAL A 580 14.29 10.75 -11.35
N GLN A 581 13.99 10.02 -10.28
CA GLN A 581 14.80 10.00 -9.07
C GLN A 581 16.12 9.27 -9.31
N ARG A 582 17.21 9.91 -8.90
CA ARG A 582 18.57 9.34 -8.90
C ARG A 582 18.84 8.62 -7.59
N SER A 583 19.90 7.81 -7.58
CA SER A 583 20.34 7.07 -6.37
C SER A 583 20.73 7.98 -5.20
N ASP A 584 21.14 9.21 -5.48
CA ASP A 584 21.51 10.24 -4.50
C ASP A 584 20.34 11.15 -4.10
N GLN A 585 19.09 10.74 -4.39
CA GLN A 585 17.86 11.50 -4.11
C GLN A 585 17.68 12.79 -4.93
N ALA A 586 18.60 13.14 -5.83
CA ALA A 586 18.38 14.22 -6.80
C ALA A 586 17.40 13.78 -7.91
N VAL A 587 16.82 14.73 -8.64
CA VAL A 587 15.88 14.45 -9.73
C VAL A 587 16.44 14.93 -11.07
N ASP A 588 16.51 14.01 -12.04
CA ASP A 588 16.75 14.33 -13.44
C ASP A 588 15.40 14.60 -14.14
N LEU A 589 15.36 15.60 -15.01
CA LEU A 589 14.20 15.89 -15.85
C LEU A 589 14.43 15.42 -17.29
N TRP A 590 13.39 14.85 -17.89
CA TRP A 590 13.38 14.38 -19.28
C TRP A 590 12.10 14.80 -19.98
N THR A 591 12.16 15.07 -21.28
CA THR A 591 10.97 15.24 -22.11
C THR A 591 10.80 14.08 -23.06
N ILE A 592 9.56 13.69 -23.32
CA ILE A 592 9.18 12.76 -24.38
C ILE A 592 8.25 13.50 -25.34
N SER A 593 8.66 13.64 -26.59
CA SER A 593 7.91 14.40 -27.60
C SER A 593 8.35 14.05 -29.02
N SER A 594 7.55 14.40 -30.01
CA SER A 594 7.93 14.30 -31.42
C SER A 594 9.04 15.27 -31.80
N ASP A 595 10.02 14.80 -32.55
CA ASP A 595 10.98 15.62 -33.28
C ASP A 595 10.33 16.31 -34.51
N GLN A 596 11.11 17.08 -35.28
CA GLN A 596 10.63 17.76 -36.49
C GLN A 596 10.18 16.78 -37.60
N ALA A 597 10.67 15.55 -37.58
CA ALA A 597 10.28 14.50 -38.52
C ALA A 597 9.07 13.67 -38.04
N GLY A 598 8.55 13.96 -36.83
CA GLY A 598 7.42 13.27 -36.23
C GLY A 598 7.79 12.02 -35.41
N HIS A 599 9.07 11.70 -35.24
CA HIS A 599 9.50 10.58 -34.39
C HIS A 599 9.47 10.97 -32.92
N ILE A 600 8.86 10.15 -32.07
CA ILE A 600 8.88 10.36 -30.63
C ILE A 600 10.27 10.01 -30.08
N GLN A 601 10.86 10.93 -29.32
CA GLN A 601 12.16 10.76 -28.70
C GLN A 601 12.15 11.20 -27.23
N GLN A 602 13.09 10.67 -26.45
CA GLN A 602 13.39 11.16 -25.11
C GLN A 602 14.60 12.10 -25.13
N THR A 603 14.49 13.24 -24.45
CA THR A 603 15.54 14.26 -24.37
C THR A 603 15.79 14.64 -22.92
N LYS A 604 17.04 14.61 -22.49
CA LYS A 604 17.41 15.06 -21.14
C LYS A 604 17.29 16.57 -21.04
N VAL A 605 16.61 17.07 -20.03
CA VAL A 605 16.50 18.50 -19.75
C VAL A 605 17.77 18.96 -19.03
N PRO A 606 18.41 20.07 -19.46
CA PRO A 606 19.57 20.64 -18.77
C PRO A 606 19.12 21.37 -17.50
N ALA A 607 18.64 20.62 -16.51
CA ALA A 607 18.16 21.15 -15.25
C ALA A 607 19.29 21.31 -14.22
N PRO A 608 19.23 22.33 -13.33
CA PRO A 608 20.13 22.43 -12.20
C PRO A 608 19.93 21.28 -11.20
N ASN A 609 20.99 20.86 -10.51
CA ASN A 609 20.98 19.76 -9.52
C ASN A 609 20.29 20.12 -8.18
N ASN A 610 19.34 21.05 -8.18
CA ASN A 610 18.68 21.55 -6.96
C ASN A 610 17.29 20.95 -6.71
N LEU A 611 16.79 20.11 -7.61
CA LEU A 611 15.56 19.34 -7.42
C LEU A 611 15.87 18.04 -6.68
N ASN A 612 15.09 17.77 -5.63
CA ASN A 612 15.23 16.57 -4.80
C ASN A 612 14.04 15.62 -5.00
N SER A 613 14.10 14.45 -4.39
CA SER A 613 13.07 13.40 -4.49
C SER A 613 11.72 13.78 -3.89
N ASN A 614 11.61 14.91 -3.18
CA ASN A 614 10.35 15.46 -2.70
C ASN A 614 9.79 16.57 -3.57
N VAL A 615 10.22 16.73 -4.82
CA VAL A 615 9.71 17.76 -5.75
C VAL A 615 8.39 17.39 -6.42
N GLN A 616 7.46 18.33 -6.50
CA GLN A 616 6.19 18.25 -7.22
C GLN A 616 6.23 19.26 -8.32
N LEU A 617 6.03 18.76 -9.53
CA LEU A 617 5.91 19.61 -10.69
C LEU A 617 4.42 19.89 -10.95
N LEU A 618 4.14 21.11 -11.38
CA LEU A 618 2.84 21.58 -11.81
C LEU A 618 3.02 22.33 -13.12
N THR A 619 2.16 22.06 -14.11
CA THR A 619 2.00 22.91 -15.30
C THR A 619 1.15 24.11 -14.94
N VAL A 620 1.60 25.33 -15.22
CA VAL A 620 0.85 26.56 -14.92
C VAL A 620 0.60 27.35 -16.19
N GLY A 621 -0.41 28.24 -16.15
CA GLY A 621 -0.73 29.09 -17.29
C GLY A 621 0.46 29.97 -17.66
N SER A 622 0.60 30.27 -18.96
CA SER A 622 1.57 31.26 -19.44
C SER A 622 0.93 32.30 -20.35
N THR A 623 1.26 33.57 -20.16
CA THR A 623 0.87 34.63 -21.11
C THR A 623 1.63 34.53 -22.45
N ARG A 624 2.76 33.81 -22.46
CA ARG A 624 3.59 33.61 -23.66
C ARG A 624 3.10 32.40 -24.45
N LYS A 625 2.75 32.62 -25.72
CA LYS A 625 2.13 31.63 -26.62
C LYS A 625 3.00 30.38 -26.86
N ASP A 626 4.29 30.59 -27.09
CA ASP A 626 5.25 29.52 -27.44
C ASP A 626 5.92 28.90 -26.20
N THR A 627 5.47 29.23 -24.99
CA THR A 627 6.15 28.84 -23.76
C THR A 627 5.26 27.99 -22.86
N ALA A 628 5.77 26.83 -22.43
CA ALA A 628 5.20 26.10 -21.31
C ALA A 628 5.90 26.52 -20.01
N THR A 629 5.13 26.83 -18.97
CA THR A 629 5.64 27.24 -17.67
C THR A 629 5.26 26.21 -16.62
N PHE A 630 6.18 26.00 -15.68
CA PHE A 630 6.07 25.01 -14.63
C PHE A 630 6.43 25.60 -13.28
N VAL A 631 5.93 24.96 -12.25
CA VAL A 631 6.26 25.22 -10.86
C VAL A 631 6.76 23.95 -10.22
N ALA A 632 7.98 23.99 -9.67
CA ALA A 632 8.53 22.96 -8.81
C ALA A 632 8.32 23.37 -7.35
N VAL A 633 7.58 22.56 -6.60
CA VAL A 633 7.32 22.72 -5.17
C VAL A 633 8.09 21.64 -4.42
N GLN A 634 8.91 22.01 -3.44
CA GLN A 634 9.72 21.07 -2.64
C GLN A 634 9.92 21.58 -1.21
N SER A 635 10.39 20.73 -0.31
CA SER A 635 10.79 21.19 1.04
C SER A 635 12.09 21.99 0.97
N ALA A 636 12.12 23.15 1.61
CA ALA A 636 13.28 24.04 1.69
C ALA A 636 14.32 23.56 2.71
N ASP A 637 13.86 22.90 3.78
CA ASP A 637 14.66 22.50 4.93
C ASP A 637 14.01 21.32 5.70
N ASP A 638 14.69 20.86 6.75
CA ASP A 638 14.21 19.83 7.66
C ASP A 638 12.94 20.25 8.43
N ASN A 639 12.70 21.56 8.54
CA ASN A 639 11.48 22.12 9.11
C ASN A 639 10.31 22.13 8.12
N ARG A 640 10.49 21.53 6.93
CA ARG A 640 9.44 21.29 5.93
C ARG A 640 8.76 22.56 5.43
N ARG A 641 9.44 23.71 5.50
CA ARG A 641 8.96 24.93 4.83
C ARG A 641 8.91 24.70 3.32
N VAL A 642 7.93 25.28 2.65
CA VAL A 642 7.78 25.09 1.21
C VAL A 642 8.70 26.04 0.43
N ALA A 643 9.44 25.51 -0.53
CA ALA A 643 10.19 26.24 -1.54
C ALA A 643 9.53 26.04 -2.91
N VAL A 644 9.40 27.13 -3.66
CA VAL A 644 8.77 27.15 -4.98
C VAL A 644 9.74 27.72 -6.01
N THR A 645 9.98 26.97 -7.08
CA THR A 645 10.84 27.37 -8.19
C THR A 645 10.04 27.36 -9.48
N THR A 646 10.03 28.48 -10.21
CA THR A 646 9.43 28.54 -11.55
C THR A 646 10.45 28.14 -12.60
N PHE A 647 10.02 27.42 -13.63
CA PHE A 647 10.84 27.12 -14.79
C PHE A 647 9.98 27.05 -16.04
N SER A 648 10.58 27.22 -17.21
CA SER A 648 9.84 27.26 -18.47
C SER A 648 10.66 26.72 -19.63
N VAL A 649 9.98 26.31 -20.69
CA VAL A 649 10.58 25.90 -21.95
C VAL A 649 9.96 26.66 -23.12
N ASP A 650 10.81 27.29 -23.93
CA ASP A 650 10.44 27.96 -25.18
C ASP A 650 11.33 27.38 -26.30
N LYS A 651 10.72 26.79 -27.33
CA LYS A 651 11.45 26.21 -28.48
C LYS A 651 12.69 25.40 -28.04
N GLU A 652 12.49 24.52 -27.06
CA GLU A 652 13.48 23.63 -26.42
C GLU A 652 14.51 24.29 -25.47
N HIS A 653 14.49 25.61 -25.32
CA HIS A 653 15.35 26.34 -24.40
C HIS A 653 14.74 26.35 -23.00
N TRP A 654 15.39 25.66 -22.07
CA TRP A 654 14.96 25.60 -20.67
C TRP A 654 15.53 26.76 -19.87
N SER A 655 14.65 27.41 -19.10
CA SER A 655 15.01 28.49 -18.18
C SER A 655 14.51 28.16 -16.78
N PHE A 656 15.39 28.25 -15.78
CA PHE A 656 15.08 27.97 -14.38
C PHE A 656 15.20 29.25 -13.55
N GLY A 657 14.17 29.55 -12.78
CA GLY A 657 14.16 30.63 -11.80
C GLY A 657 14.92 30.26 -10.52
N ALA A 658 15.05 31.23 -9.62
CA ALA A 658 15.49 30.99 -8.26
C ALA A 658 14.30 30.53 -7.40
N ALA A 659 14.61 29.75 -6.36
CA ALA A 659 13.63 29.30 -5.39
C ALA A 659 13.16 30.45 -4.48
N SER A 660 11.85 30.52 -4.24
CA SER A 660 11.21 31.39 -3.26
C SER A 660 10.65 30.54 -2.11
N VAL A 661 10.99 30.88 -0.88
CA VAL A 661 10.44 30.21 0.31
C VAL A 661 9.16 30.92 0.73
N VAL A 662 8.07 30.19 0.86
CA VAL A 662 6.78 30.75 1.31
C VAL A 662 6.77 30.99 2.83
N PRO A 663 5.84 31.82 3.34
CA PRO A 663 5.71 32.04 4.79
C PRO A 663 5.58 30.74 5.59
N ALA A 664 6.04 30.76 6.85
CA ALA A 664 6.14 29.57 7.70
C ALA A 664 4.81 28.85 7.98
N GLN A 665 3.67 29.52 7.77
CA GLN A 665 2.33 28.91 7.88
C GLN A 665 2.06 27.84 6.80
N PHE A 666 2.84 27.83 5.71
CA PHE A 666 2.74 26.84 4.64
C PHE A 666 3.84 25.78 4.82
N GLU A 667 3.48 24.71 5.53
CA GLU A 667 4.32 23.53 5.67
C GLU A 667 4.00 22.50 4.58
N ARG A 668 5.00 21.77 4.12
CA ARG A 668 4.84 20.83 3.01
C ARG A 668 3.83 19.74 3.30
N ASP A 669 3.79 19.23 4.53
CA ASP A 669 2.85 18.19 4.96
C ASP A 669 1.39 18.69 5.02
N PHE A 670 1.20 20.02 5.15
CA PHE A 670 -0.09 20.66 5.39
C PHE A 670 -0.49 21.62 4.28
N THR A 671 0.16 21.56 3.11
CA THR A 671 -0.18 22.40 1.96
C THR A 671 -0.34 21.51 0.72
N ARG A 672 -1.52 21.58 0.09
CA ARG A 672 -1.79 20.92 -1.20
C ARG A 672 -1.87 21.97 -2.29
N PHE A 673 -1.52 21.61 -3.52
CA PHE A 673 -1.33 22.55 -4.61
C PHE A 673 -2.07 22.10 -5.87
N THR A 674 -2.73 23.03 -6.54
CA THR A 674 -3.18 22.89 -7.93
C THR A 674 -2.74 24.09 -8.75
N SER A 675 -2.58 23.88 -10.05
CA SER A 675 -2.31 24.96 -11.00
C SER A 675 -3.56 25.78 -11.32
N ASP A 676 -3.38 27.08 -11.51
CA ASP A 676 -4.32 27.93 -12.23
C ASP A 676 -3.78 28.16 -13.64
N THR A 677 -4.40 27.50 -14.63
CA THR A 677 -4.00 27.60 -16.04
C THR A 677 -4.52 28.88 -16.72
N SER A 678 -5.44 29.61 -16.06
CA SER A 678 -6.03 30.84 -16.59
C SER A 678 -5.18 32.09 -16.32
N ALA A 679 -4.33 32.04 -15.31
CA ALA A 679 -3.44 33.12 -14.93
C ALA A 679 -1.96 32.76 -15.18
N ASP A 680 -1.13 33.78 -15.41
CA ASP A 680 0.31 33.59 -15.61
C ASP A 680 0.93 33.08 -14.31
N ALA A 681 1.54 31.90 -14.37
CA ALA A 681 2.23 31.24 -13.28
C ALA A 681 1.53 31.41 -11.91
N ALA A 682 0.28 30.96 -11.84
CA ALA A 682 -0.50 31.01 -10.62
C ALA A 682 -0.79 29.60 -10.09
N ILE A 683 -0.81 29.48 -8.77
CA ILE A 683 -1.17 28.26 -8.05
C ILE A 683 -2.24 28.56 -7.01
N VAL A 684 -3.08 27.57 -6.75
CA VAL A 684 -4.01 27.55 -5.62
C VAL A 684 -3.48 26.55 -4.60
N MET A 685 -3.52 26.96 -3.33
CA MET A 685 -3.06 26.19 -2.20
C MET A 685 -4.21 25.95 -1.23
N THR A 686 -4.32 24.75 -0.68
CA THR A 686 -5.19 24.49 0.46
C THR A 686 -4.36 24.15 1.68
N VAL A 687 -4.77 24.63 2.85
CA VAL A 687 -4.15 24.34 4.15
C VAL A 687 -5.22 24.06 5.22
N PRO A 688 -4.94 23.24 6.25
CA PRO A 688 -5.85 23.08 7.38
C PRO A 688 -6.13 24.42 8.07
N HIS A 689 -7.39 24.67 8.39
CA HIS A 689 -7.75 25.74 9.30
C HIS A 689 -7.53 25.26 10.75
N PHE A 690 -6.54 25.84 11.44
CA PHE A 690 -6.11 25.36 12.76
C PHE A 690 -6.95 25.89 13.94
N GLN A 691 -7.84 26.86 13.72
CA GLN A 691 -8.73 27.39 14.76
C GLN A 691 -10.06 26.62 14.79
N GLU A 692 -10.78 26.69 15.91
CA GLU A 692 -12.11 26.10 16.04
C GLU A 692 -13.20 27.07 15.53
N PRO A 693 -14.18 26.60 14.71
CA PRO A 693 -14.29 25.25 14.16
C PRO A 693 -13.26 25.02 13.06
N GLY A 694 -12.67 23.83 12.98
CA GLY A 694 -11.70 23.47 11.94
C GLY A 694 -12.24 23.62 10.49
N GLY A 695 -11.46 23.20 9.50
CA GLY A 695 -11.85 23.27 8.09
C GLY A 695 -10.63 23.43 7.18
N VAL A 696 -10.80 24.10 6.04
CA VAL A 696 -9.75 24.32 5.05
C VAL A 696 -9.69 25.78 4.63
N ASP A 697 -8.51 26.37 4.67
CA ASP A 697 -8.24 27.68 4.08
C ASP A 697 -7.70 27.48 2.65
N VAL A 698 -8.29 28.20 1.69
CA VAL A 698 -7.89 28.19 0.28
C VAL A 698 -7.18 29.50 -0.04
N TRP A 699 -5.96 29.40 -0.57
CA TRP A 699 -5.10 30.52 -0.90
C TRP A 699 -4.74 30.52 -2.38
N LYS A 700 -4.45 31.69 -2.95
CA LYS A 700 -3.90 31.83 -4.31
C LYS A 700 -2.59 32.59 -4.28
N TRP A 701 -1.66 32.20 -5.14
CA TRP A 701 -0.37 32.85 -5.26
C TRP A 701 0.10 32.94 -6.71
N HIS A 702 0.53 34.14 -7.12
CA HIS A 702 1.14 34.42 -8.42
C HIS A 702 2.66 34.29 -8.31
N VAL A 703 3.19 33.10 -8.57
CA VAL A 703 4.58 32.73 -8.26
C VAL A 703 5.63 33.44 -9.13
N GLN A 704 5.22 34.07 -10.23
CA GLN A 704 6.10 34.90 -11.05
C GLN A 704 6.49 36.22 -10.36
N HIS A 705 5.61 36.77 -9.53
CA HIS A 705 5.86 37.99 -8.77
C HIS A 705 6.27 37.62 -7.34
N ARG A 706 7.56 37.32 -7.16
CA ARG A 706 8.12 36.79 -5.91
C ARG A 706 7.88 37.67 -4.68
N ASP A 707 7.63 38.95 -4.87
CA ASP A 707 7.35 39.91 -3.80
C ASP A 707 5.88 39.91 -3.35
N THR A 708 5.00 39.19 -4.06
CA THR A 708 3.59 39.07 -3.70
C THR A 708 3.37 37.96 -2.69
N ALA A 709 2.67 38.27 -1.60
CA ALA A 709 2.27 37.26 -0.63
C ALA A 709 1.09 36.43 -1.15
N PRO A 710 0.98 35.15 -0.76
CA PRO A 710 -0.26 34.39 -0.95
C PRO A 710 -1.48 35.11 -0.38
N VAL A 711 -2.59 35.08 -1.10
CA VAL A 711 -3.86 35.74 -0.73
C VAL A 711 -4.89 34.67 -0.35
N LEU A 712 -5.55 34.82 0.81
CA LEU A 712 -6.64 33.96 1.24
C LEU A 712 -7.86 34.23 0.36
N LEU A 713 -8.37 33.20 -0.31
CA LEU A 713 -9.58 33.26 -1.13
C LEU A 713 -10.83 32.96 -0.30
N ALA A 714 -10.84 31.86 0.46
CA ALA A 714 -11.97 31.48 1.29
C ALA A 714 -11.56 30.51 2.41
N TYR A 715 -12.41 30.45 3.43
CA TYR A 715 -12.43 29.41 4.45
C TYR A 715 -13.61 28.47 4.18
N LEU A 716 -13.32 27.19 3.97
CA LEU A 716 -14.28 26.13 3.70
C LEU A 716 -14.47 25.31 4.99
N ARG A 717 -15.49 25.70 5.77
CA ARG A 717 -15.78 25.10 7.08
C ARG A 717 -16.06 23.60 7.01
N ASP A 718 -16.89 23.18 6.06
CA ASP A 718 -17.40 21.82 5.99
C ASP A 718 -16.48 20.89 5.18
N LEU A 719 -15.46 21.43 4.52
CA LEU A 719 -14.46 20.64 3.81
C LEU A 719 -13.44 20.08 4.82
N ARG A 720 -13.30 18.76 4.84
CA ARG A 720 -12.26 18.10 5.62
C ARG A 720 -10.90 18.28 4.94
N TRP A 721 -9.85 18.55 5.70
CA TRP A 721 -8.48 18.72 5.17
C TRP A 721 -8.03 17.56 4.25
N GLN A 722 -8.47 16.35 4.57
CA GLN A 722 -8.16 15.12 3.88
C GLN A 722 -8.73 15.10 2.48
N ASP A 723 -9.88 15.73 2.29
CA ASP A 723 -10.63 15.82 1.05
C ASP A 723 -10.19 17.06 0.24
N ALA A 724 -9.36 17.91 0.85
CA ALA A 724 -8.95 19.20 0.31
C ALA A 724 -7.88 19.12 -0.80
N ALA A 725 -7.85 18.04 -1.59
CA ALA A 725 -7.00 17.93 -2.77
C ALA A 725 -7.66 18.74 -3.89
N PRO A 726 -7.14 19.93 -4.22
CA PRO A 726 -7.83 20.83 -5.11
C PRO A 726 -7.55 20.46 -6.57
N ALA A 727 -8.55 20.64 -7.44
CA ALA A 727 -8.37 20.71 -8.88
C ALA A 727 -9.10 21.96 -9.39
N LEU A 728 -8.36 22.91 -9.99
CA LEU A 728 -8.96 24.09 -10.59
C LEU A 728 -9.25 23.80 -12.06
N LEU A 729 -10.53 23.68 -12.39
CA LEU A 729 -11.01 23.21 -13.69
C LEU A 729 -11.71 24.35 -14.43
N ARG A 730 -11.62 24.32 -15.76
CA ARG A 730 -12.19 25.35 -16.63
C ARG A 730 -12.71 24.78 -17.94
N ASP A 731 -13.90 25.22 -18.33
CA ASP A 731 -14.44 25.10 -19.69
C ASP A 731 -14.54 26.50 -20.35
N LYS A 732 -15.14 26.59 -21.54
CA LYS A 732 -15.31 27.87 -22.27
C LYS A 732 -16.01 28.96 -21.44
N ASN A 733 -16.93 28.59 -20.55
CA ASN A 733 -17.87 29.51 -19.89
C ASN A 733 -17.78 29.50 -18.36
N ARG A 734 -17.11 28.51 -17.75
CA ARG A 734 -17.14 28.26 -16.31
C ARG A 734 -15.76 27.93 -15.78
N THR A 735 -15.53 28.28 -14.53
CA THR A 735 -14.34 27.89 -13.77
C THR A 735 -14.78 27.50 -12.38
N ALA A 736 -14.25 26.41 -11.87
CA ALA A 736 -14.59 25.94 -10.53
C ALA A 736 -13.41 25.25 -9.88
N LEU A 737 -13.33 25.42 -8.56
CA LEU A 737 -12.46 24.64 -7.73
C LEU A 737 -13.22 23.37 -7.32
N VAL A 738 -12.65 22.22 -7.65
CA VAL A 738 -13.24 20.92 -7.41
C VAL A 738 -12.41 20.19 -6.35
N PHE A 739 -13.11 19.52 -5.44
CA PHE A 739 -12.53 18.66 -4.42
C PHE A 739 -13.16 17.27 -4.49
N TYR A 740 -12.37 16.26 -4.17
CA TYR A 740 -12.90 14.94 -3.83
C TYR A 740 -13.42 14.96 -2.41
N SER A 741 -14.69 14.63 -2.19
CA SER A 741 -15.27 14.49 -0.85
C SER A 741 -15.67 13.04 -0.59
N ARG A 742 -15.58 12.65 0.68
CA ARG A 742 -16.07 11.36 1.18
C ARG A 742 -17.49 11.50 1.73
N ALA A 743 -18.48 10.83 1.16
CA ALA A 743 -19.71 10.61 1.90
C ALA A 743 -19.48 9.58 3.02
N ASP A 744 -20.17 9.71 4.15
CA ASP A 744 -20.19 8.63 5.13
C ASP A 744 -20.81 7.37 4.51
N ALA A 745 -20.14 6.23 4.66
CA ALA A 745 -20.72 4.94 4.31
C ALA A 745 -20.89 4.07 5.54
N ILE A 746 -21.90 3.20 5.47
CA ILE A 746 -22.11 2.14 6.43
C ILE A 746 -20.93 1.16 6.33
N LEU A 747 -20.35 0.83 7.47
CA LEU A 747 -19.29 -0.16 7.54
C LEU A 747 -19.87 -1.56 7.27
N ALA A 748 -19.38 -2.22 6.23
CA ALA A 748 -19.60 -3.64 6.02
C ALA A 748 -18.38 -4.45 6.51
N ASN A 749 -18.52 -5.77 6.61
CA ASN A 749 -17.44 -6.64 7.11
C ASN A 749 -16.18 -6.61 6.25
N THR A 750 -16.25 -6.14 5.00
CA THR A 750 -15.12 -6.08 4.05
C THR A 750 -14.66 -4.66 3.74
N LEU A 751 -15.55 -3.65 3.83
CA LEU A 751 -15.28 -2.26 3.42
C LEU A 751 -14.64 -1.47 4.57
N PHE A 752 -13.40 -1.04 4.37
CA PHE A 752 -12.56 -0.56 5.47
C PHE A 752 -12.27 0.94 5.47
N SER A 753 -12.05 1.51 4.29
CA SER A 753 -11.71 2.93 4.10
C SER A 753 -12.82 3.73 3.39
N ALA A 754 -13.91 3.08 2.99
CA ALA A 754 -14.68 3.48 1.83
C ALA A 754 -16.03 4.12 2.19
N GLY A 755 -16.13 5.44 2.03
CA GLY A 755 -17.36 6.23 1.82
C GLY A 755 -17.90 6.13 0.39
N ASN A 756 -19.06 6.68 0.02
CA ASN A 756 -19.28 6.98 -1.42
C ASN A 756 -18.42 8.18 -1.79
N GLY A 757 -17.58 8.07 -2.83
CA GLY A 757 -16.81 9.23 -3.29
C GLY A 757 -17.70 10.19 -4.07
N GLU A 758 -17.46 11.49 -3.95
CA GLU A 758 -18.12 12.50 -4.76
C GLU A 758 -17.14 13.60 -5.21
N LEU A 759 -17.42 14.23 -6.35
CA LEU A 759 -16.79 15.48 -6.76
C LEU A 759 -17.63 16.66 -6.29
N VAL A 760 -17.09 17.46 -5.37
CA VAL A 760 -17.74 18.66 -4.85
C VAL A 760 -17.17 19.89 -5.53
N ARG A 761 -18.06 20.73 -6.07
CA ARG A 761 -17.69 21.91 -6.84
C ARG A 761 -17.94 23.21 -6.07
N TYR A 762 -16.97 24.10 -6.11
CA TYR A 762 -17.06 25.47 -5.59
C TYR A 762 -16.89 26.48 -6.73
N ALA A 763 -17.79 27.45 -6.81
CA ALA A 763 -17.74 28.48 -7.85
C ALA A 763 -16.51 29.38 -7.67
N PHE A 764 -15.75 29.58 -8.74
CA PHE A 764 -14.51 30.35 -8.73
C PHE A 764 -14.49 31.38 -9.86
N ASN A 765 -14.22 32.65 -9.53
CA ASN A 765 -14.22 33.76 -10.49
C ASN A 765 -12.83 34.38 -10.74
N GLY A 766 -11.76 33.64 -10.43
CA GLY A 766 -10.38 34.08 -10.60
C GLY A 766 -9.75 34.60 -9.32
N ASN A 767 -10.43 35.48 -8.59
CA ASN A 767 -9.90 36.10 -7.37
C ASN A 767 -10.80 35.91 -6.13
N ASP A 768 -11.94 35.26 -6.31
CA ASP A 768 -12.91 34.99 -5.25
C ASP A 768 -13.50 33.58 -5.44
N LEU A 769 -13.75 32.93 -4.31
CA LEU A 769 -14.19 31.54 -4.19
C LEU A 769 -15.40 31.51 -3.25
N GLN A 770 -16.53 31.03 -3.72
CA GLN A 770 -17.70 30.87 -2.87
C GLN A 770 -17.44 29.78 -1.83
N SER A 771 -17.74 30.04 -0.56
CA SER A 771 -17.49 29.11 0.55
C SER A 771 -18.52 27.98 0.66
N ILE A 772 -19.67 28.15 0.02
CA ILE A 772 -20.74 27.15 -0.04
C ILE A 772 -20.57 26.35 -1.35
N PRO A 773 -20.53 25.01 -1.28
CA PRO A 773 -20.44 24.19 -2.49
C PRO A 773 -21.73 24.32 -3.32
N MET A 774 -21.60 24.25 -4.64
CA MET A 774 -22.74 24.28 -5.55
C MET A 774 -23.54 22.98 -5.52
N GLU A 775 -22.86 21.86 -5.81
CA GLU A 775 -23.41 20.51 -5.89
C GLU A 775 -22.25 19.49 -5.82
N GLY A 776 -22.53 18.30 -5.28
CA GLY A 776 -21.64 17.15 -5.27
C GLY A 776 -22.17 16.05 -6.20
N PHE A 777 -21.29 15.39 -6.96
CA PHE A 777 -21.69 14.34 -7.89
C PHE A 777 -21.04 13.01 -7.53
N PRO A 778 -21.80 11.90 -7.47
CA PRO A 778 -21.26 10.61 -7.07
C PRO A 778 -20.25 10.08 -8.08
N LEU A 779 -19.22 9.42 -7.56
CA LEU A 779 -18.24 8.70 -8.35
C LEU A 779 -18.74 7.27 -8.66
N PRO A 780 -18.23 6.63 -9.74
CA PRO A 780 -18.63 5.26 -10.11
C PRO A 780 -18.21 4.19 -9.09
N ALA A 781 -17.40 4.55 -8.10
CA ALA A 781 -16.79 3.62 -7.16
C ALA A 781 -16.95 4.07 -5.70
N VAL A 782 -16.91 3.09 -4.78
CA VAL A 782 -16.78 3.34 -3.34
C VAL A 782 -15.42 4.01 -3.10
N TYR A 783 -15.21 4.76 -2.04
CA TYR A 783 -13.99 5.55 -1.84
C TYR A 783 -12.81 4.64 -1.53
N SER A 784 -11.69 4.80 -2.24
CA SER A 784 -10.46 4.04 -2.02
C SER A 784 -9.34 4.98 -1.59
N GLU A 785 -8.31 4.42 -0.95
CA GLU A 785 -7.04 5.12 -0.87
C GLU A 785 -6.42 5.35 -2.26
N THR A 786 -6.83 4.58 -3.29
CA THR A 786 -6.46 4.79 -4.70
C THR A 786 -7.12 6.04 -5.30
N LEU A 787 -8.30 6.46 -4.82
CA LEU A 787 -8.95 7.71 -5.20
C LEU A 787 -8.39 8.94 -4.46
N TRP A 788 -7.39 8.75 -3.60
CA TRP A 788 -7.01 9.75 -2.60
C TRP A 788 -5.60 10.33 -2.75
N LEU A 789 -4.89 10.10 -3.87
CA LEU A 789 -3.47 10.44 -3.91
C LEU A 789 -3.18 11.64 -4.83
N ASP A 790 -2.91 12.79 -4.20
CA ASP A 790 -2.16 13.88 -4.83
C ASP A 790 -1.12 14.52 -3.85
N ARG A 791 0.16 14.17 -4.14
CA ARG A 791 1.46 14.92 -4.15
C ARG A 791 2.32 15.25 -2.88
N LEU A 792 3.57 14.73 -2.94
CA LEU A 792 4.85 14.67 -2.11
C LEU A 792 4.88 14.27 -0.63
N VAL A 793 5.81 13.46 -0.07
CA VAL A 793 6.76 12.37 -0.45
C VAL A 793 7.20 11.71 0.89
N GLN A 794 7.80 10.51 0.78
CA GLN A 794 8.67 9.81 1.74
C GLN A 794 9.44 10.69 2.75
#